data_AF-A0A553Y938-F1
#
_entry.id   AF-A0A553Y938-F1
#
_cell.length_a   1.000
_cell.length_b   1.000
_cell.length_c   1.000
_cell.angle_alpha   90.00
_cell.angle_beta   90.00
_cell.angle_gamma   90.00
#
_symmetry.space_group_name_H-M   'P 1'
#
loop_
_entity.id
_entity.type
_entity.pdbx_description
1 polymer ?
#
loop_
_entity_poly.entity_id
_entity_poly.type
_entity_poly.pdbx_seq_one_letter_code
_entity_poly.pdbx_strand_id
1 'polypeptide(L)'
;MSRSGEGAVPAEPVLLGVRHHGPGSARAVRAALEQTAPRAVLIEGPPEADALVPLAGHPEMRPPVALLAHVRDAPGRSAFWPLAEFSPEWVALRWALEREVPVRFIDLPAAHSLATSEPGPEPGPEPGPEPGPELGAGATPEPPEEAPGGGPATAPGSPGAALRTDPLGALARAAGYDDAEAWWEDVVEHRTAGGPGVADALAPFAAVAEAMATLRETYGDGGHPEDPVREAHMRLRVRAARREFGDRVAVVCGAWHVPALARRTTVTADRRLLTGLPKAKVELTWVPWTHRRLSRHSGYGAGIASPGWYGHLFRVPDRPVTRWLTKAAGLLRAEDYAVSPAHVIEAVRLAEGLAAVRGRPLPGLAETTDAIRAVMGDGSDVPAALIHDRLVVGDALGEVPDGAPAVPLQRDLTRTARALRLKPEAAEREVELDLRKETDAGRSRLLHRLRLLGIPWGEPVRSRATTGTFRETWRLRWEPELSVKVAEAGIWGTTVRSAATAKAEADAGAATALAEVTAVAESCLLAALPDALPQVMRVLADRAALDTDVGRLARALPALVRAVRYGDVRGTDGAALREVAAGLAERIFVGLPPACAGLDADAATEMRDHLDATHRAVTLLSRPETIGGGGAVESVEAAAG
;
A
#
# COMPACT_ATOMS: atom_id res chain seq x y z
N MET A 1 -14.76 -61.04 2.39
CA MET A 1 -14.62 -59.64 2.83
C MET A 1 -13.43 -59.05 2.09
N SER A 2 -13.71 -58.43 0.95
CA SER A 2 -12.72 -57.91 0.00
C SER A 2 -12.05 -56.66 0.57
N ARG A 3 -10.72 -56.64 0.57
CA ARG A 3 -9.91 -55.43 0.76
C ARG A 3 -9.97 -54.63 -0.54
N SER A 4 -10.68 -53.51 -0.49
CA SER A 4 -10.75 -52.51 -1.55
C SER A 4 -9.44 -51.73 -1.63
N GLY A 5 -8.96 -51.51 -2.85
CA GLY A 5 -7.68 -50.91 -3.27
C GLY A 5 -7.07 -49.82 -2.38
N GLU A 6 -5.89 -50.11 -1.84
CA GLU A 6 -4.88 -49.10 -1.57
C GLU A 6 -4.37 -48.60 -2.93
N GLY A 7 -4.78 -47.38 -3.31
CA GLY A 7 -4.12 -46.64 -4.39
C GLY A 7 -2.63 -46.49 -4.07
N ALA A 8 -1.78 -46.74 -5.06
CA ALA A 8 -0.33 -46.69 -4.91
C ALA A 8 0.11 -45.37 -4.25
N VAL A 9 0.75 -45.47 -3.08
CA VAL A 9 1.29 -44.31 -2.36
C VAL A 9 2.46 -43.75 -3.19
N PRO A 10 2.49 -42.45 -3.52
CA PRO A 10 3.64 -41.87 -4.21
C PRO A 10 4.89 -42.01 -3.32
N ALA A 11 5.96 -42.58 -3.89
CA ALA A 11 7.25 -42.81 -3.20
C ALA A 11 8.09 -41.52 -3.04
N GLU A 12 7.63 -40.41 -3.63
CA GLU A 12 8.29 -39.11 -3.67
C GLU A 12 7.31 -38.00 -3.27
N PRO A 13 7.80 -36.88 -2.71
CA PRO A 13 6.94 -35.74 -2.36
C PRO A 13 6.23 -35.20 -3.60
N VAL A 14 4.96 -34.84 -3.44
CA VAL A 14 4.17 -34.24 -4.52
C VAL A 14 4.56 -32.77 -4.64
N LEU A 15 5.13 -32.38 -5.78
CA LEU A 15 5.53 -30.99 -6.05
C LEU A 15 4.45 -30.29 -6.88
N LEU A 16 3.80 -29.29 -6.29
CA LEU A 16 2.74 -28.49 -6.87
C LEU A 16 3.31 -27.12 -7.24
N GLY A 17 3.90 -27.03 -8.44
CA GLY A 17 4.42 -25.79 -9.01
C GLY A 17 3.31 -24.85 -9.43
N VAL A 18 3.27 -23.64 -8.86
CA VAL A 18 2.18 -22.69 -9.08
C VAL A 18 2.67 -21.32 -9.53
N ARG A 19 1.74 -20.55 -10.10
CA ARG A 19 1.78 -19.09 -10.04
C ARG A 19 1.12 -18.67 -8.72
N HIS A 20 1.79 -17.84 -7.92
CA HIS A 20 1.36 -17.44 -6.55
C HIS A 20 -0.04 -16.83 -6.47
N HIS A 21 -0.59 -16.41 -7.61
CA HIS A 21 -1.91 -15.84 -7.70
C HIS A 21 -2.58 -16.24 -9.01
N GLY A 22 -3.51 -17.20 -8.93
CA GLY A 22 -4.21 -17.74 -10.09
C GLY A 22 -5.41 -18.58 -9.63
N PRO A 23 -6.65 -18.22 -10.03
CA PRO A 23 -7.86 -18.86 -9.52
C PRO A 23 -7.98 -20.36 -9.85
N GLY A 24 -7.66 -20.74 -11.08
CA GLY A 24 -7.49 -22.10 -11.58
C GLY A 24 -6.33 -22.82 -10.92
N SER A 25 -5.16 -22.19 -10.78
CA SER A 25 -4.03 -22.76 -10.00
C SER A 25 -4.44 -23.09 -8.55
N ALA A 26 -5.19 -22.21 -7.91
CA ALA A 26 -5.67 -22.40 -6.54
C ALA A 26 -6.69 -23.54 -6.45
N ARG A 27 -7.60 -23.66 -7.43
CA ARG A 27 -8.50 -24.81 -7.55
C ARG A 27 -7.76 -26.12 -7.81
N ALA A 28 -6.74 -26.09 -8.69
CA ALA A 28 -5.91 -27.25 -9.00
C ALA A 28 -5.16 -27.75 -7.76
N VAL A 29 -4.59 -26.84 -6.96
CA VAL A 29 -3.93 -27.20 -5.70
C VAL A 29 -4.91 -27.84 -4.74
N ARG A 30 -6.12 -27.27 -4.55
CA ARG A 30 -7.15 -27.93 -3.73
C ARG A 30 -7.45 -29.33 -4.25
N ALA A 31 -7.71 -29.50 -5.54
CA ALA A 31 -8.01 -30.80 -6.14
C ALA A 31 -6.87 -31.82 -5.96
N ALA A 32 -5.61 -31.40 -6.15
CA ALA A 32 -4.43 -32.23 -5.94
C ALA A 32 -4.28 -32.65 -4.47
N LEU A 33 -4.57 -31.75 -3.52
CA LEU A 33 -4.54 -32.07 -2.09
C LEU A 33 -5.66 -33.04 -1.69
N GLU A 34 -6.88 -32.90 -2.24
CA GLU A 34 -7.96 -33.87 -2.04
C GLU A 34 -7.60 -35.26 -2.62
N GLN A 35 -6.99 -35.31 -3.81
CA GLN A 35 -6.59 -36.57 -4.46
C GLN A 35 -5.46 -37.28 -3.70
N THR A 36 -4.45 -36.54 -3.25
CA THR A 36 -3.23 -37.12 -2.66
C THR A 36 -3.33 -37.33 -1.16
N ALA A 37 -4.19 -36.55 -0.48
CA ALA A 37 -4.38 -36.55 0.96
C ALA A 37 -3.03 -36.60 1.72
N PRO A 38 -2.15 -35.59 1.56
CA PRO A 38 -0.83 -35.62 2.16
C PRO A 38 -0.91 -35.60 3.69
N ARG A 39 0.12 -36.18 4.34
CA ARG A 39 0.29 -36.14 5.80
C ARG A 39 0.90 -34.84 6.30
N ALA A 40 1.47 -34.03 5.41
CA ALA A 40 1.90 -32.66 5.67
C ALA A 40 1.91 -31.84 4.38
N VAL A 41 1.63 -30.55 4.51
CA VAL A 41 1.71 -29.57 3.41
C VAL A 41 2.87 -28.61 3.68
N LEU A 42 3.73 -28.43 2.69
CA LEU A 42 4.84 -27.49 2.73
C LEU A 42 4.55 -26.35 1.78
N ILE A 43 4.71 -25.11 2.24
CA ILE A 43 4.34 -23.91 1.47
C ILE A 43 5.58 -23.02 1.33
N GLU A 44 5.79 -22.46 0.15
CA GLU A 44 6.78 -21.41 -0.04
C GLU A 44 6.43 -20.17 0.79
N GLY A 45 7.35 -19.78 1.65
CA GLY A 45 7.23 -18.65 2.55
C GLY A 45 8.22 -18.78 3.71
N PRO A 46 8.39 -17.73 4.53
CA PRO A 46 9.39 -17.71 5.58
C PRO A 46 8.98 -18.63 6.75
N PRO A 47 9.84 -19.55 7.22
CA PRO A 47 9.55 -20.46 8.34
C PRO A 47 9.17 -19.75 9.64
N GLU A 48 9.59 -18.50 9.84
CA GLU A 48 9.15 -17.69 10.99
C GLU A 48 7.62 -17.50 11.03
N ALA A 49 6.93 -17.61 9.89
CA ALA A 49 5.47 -17.50 9.80
C ALA A 49 4.72 -18.76 10.28
N ASP A 50 5.42 -19.87 10.57
CA ASP A 50 4.80 -21.10 11.09
C ASP A 50 3.97 -20.84 12.36
N ALA A 51 4.41 -19.91 13.21
CA ALA A 51 3.69 -19.51 14.43
C ALA A 51 2.37 -18.76 14.15
N LEU A 52 2.22 -18.18 12.96
CA LEU A 52 1.06 -17.37 12.54
C LEU A 52 0.04 -18.18 11.73
N VAL A 53 0.38 -19.41 11.34
CA VAL A 53 -0.48 -20.33 10.58
C VAL A 53 -1.89 -20.46 11.18
N PRO A 54 -2.09 -20.64 12.51
CA PRO A 54 -3.44 -20.82 13.06
C PRO A 54 -4.38 -19.63 12.80
N LEU A 55 -3.83 -18.41 12.67
CA LEU A 55 -4.63 -17.21 12.41
C LEU A 55 -5.27 -17.22 11.02
N ALA A 56 -4.67 -17.90 10.04
CA ALA A 56 -5.27 -18.07 8.72
C ALA A 56 -6.58 -18.87 8.78
N GLY A 57 -6.78 -19.67 9.84
CA GLY A 57 -8.01 -20.40 10.13
C GLY A 57 -9.14 -19.54 10.72
N HIS A 58 -8.81 -18.36 11.26
CA HIS A 58 -9.75 -17.55 12.03
C HIS A 58 -10.92 -17.00 11.19
N PRO A 59 -12.18 -16.97 11.69
CA PRO A 59 -13.34 -16.52 10.91
C PRO A 59 -13.29 -15.06 10.44
N GLU A 60 -12.61 -14.19 11.20
CA GLU A 60 -12.42 -12.78 10.84
C GLU A 60 -11.26 -12.54 9.86
N MET A 61 -10.45 -13.56 9.57
CA MET A 61 -9.34 -13.43 8.63
C MET A 61 -9.89 -13.46 7.19
N ARG A 62 -9.75 -12.34 6.47
CA ARG A 62 -10.25 -12.20 5.10
C ARG A 62 -9.16 -11.65 4.18
N PRO A 63 -8.69 -12.42 3.18
CA PRO A 63 -7.75 -11.91 2.20
C PRO A 63 -8.39 -10.81 1.32
N PRO A 64 -7.58 -9.92 0.71
CA PRO A 64 -6.12 -9.98 0.60
C PRO A 64 -5.40 -9.57 1.90
N VAL A 65 -4.47 -10.41 2.36
CA VAL A 65 -3.63 -10.17 3.55
C VAL A 65 -2.17 -10.42 3.19
N ALA A 66 -1.23 -9.91 3.97
CA ALA A 66 0.18 -10.21 3.78
C ALA A 66 0.84 -10.64 5.08
N LEU A 67 1.79 -11.57 4.99
CA LEU A 67 2.79 -11.72 6.04
C LEU A 67 3.74 -10.52 5.93
N LEU A 68 3.82 -9.72 6.98
CA LEU A 68 4.81 -8.65 7.14
C LEU A 68 5.94 -9.19 8.01
N ALA A 69 7.16 -9.25 7.48
CA ALA A 69 8.37 -9.40 8.28
C ALA A 69 9.09 -8.05 8.36
N HIS A 70 9.58 -7.68 9.53
CA HIS A 70 10.45 -6.51 9.69
C HIS A 70 11.59 -6.78 10.65
N VAL A 71 12.70 -6.06 10.48
CA VAL A 71 13.81 -6.10 11.44
C VAL A 71 13.39 -5.41 12.73
N ARG A 72 13.57 -6.08 13.87
CA ARG A 72 13.09 -5.61 15.19
C ARG A 72 13.58 -4.22 15.54
N ASP A 73 14.86 -3.94 15.29
CA ASP A 73 15.50 -2.67 15.63
C ASP A 73 15.52 -1.66 14.45
N ALA A 74 14.94 -2.03 13.31
CA ALA A 74 14.83 -1.17 12.13
C ALA A 74 13.57 -1.55 11.30
N PRO A 75 12.35 -1.23 11.77
CA PRO A 75 11.11 -1.72 11.16
C PRO A 75 10.93 -1.36 9.68
N GLY A 76 11.54 -0.27 9.20
CA GLY A 76 11.55 0.10 7.78
C GLY A 76 12.28 -0.89 6.86
N ARG A 77 13.14 -1.76 7.42
CA ARG A 77 13.65 -2.94 6.71
C ARG A 77 12.63 -4.06 6.83
N SER A 78 11.66 -4.03 5.93
CA SER A 78 10.55 -4.98 5.89
C SER A 78 10.43 -5.71 4.55
N ALA A 79 9.75 -6.85 4.57
CA ALA A 79 9.32 -7.60 3.39
C ALA A 79 7.88 -8.09 3.59
N PHE A 80 7.17 -8.26 2.47
CA PHE A 80 5.78 -8.72 2.47
C PHE A 80 5.62 -9.94 1.59
N TRP A 81 4.80 -10.89 2.05
CA TRP A 81 4.32 -12.02 1.25
C TRP A 81 2.80 -11.90 1.15
N PRO A 82 2.29 -11.21 0.12
CA PRO A 82 0.86 -11.00 -0.04
C PRO A 82 0.16 -12.30 -0.48
N LEU A 83 -1.04 -12.51 0.02
CA LEU A 83 -1.89 -13.67 -0.26
C LEU A 83 -3.33 -13.18 -0.51
N ALA A 84 -3.92 -13.71 -1.57
CA ALA A 84 -5.32 -13.49 -1.91
C ALA A 84 -6.14 -14.78 -1.72
N GLU A 85 -7.46 -14.70 -1.77
CA GLU A 85 -8.33 -15.90 -1.76
C GLU A 85 -8.02 -16.88 -2.90
N PHE A 86 -7.52 -16.36 -4.01
CA PHE A 86 -7.10 -17.08 -5.21
C PHE A 86 -5.58 -17.35 -5.25
N SER A 87 -4.89 -17.20 -4.13
CA SER A 87 -3.51 -17.69 -3.99
C SER A 87 -3.53 -19.19 -3.71
N PRO A 88 -2.82 -20.03 -4.49
CA PRO A 88 -2.73 -21.46 -4.23
C PRO A 88 -2.15 -21.79 -2.85
N GLU A 89 -1.21 -20.99 -2.36
CA GLU A 89 -0.64 -21.07 -1.01
C GLU A 89 -1.69 -20.82 0.06
N TRP A 90 -2.54 -19.80 -0.12
CA TRP A 90 -3.65 -19.52 0.79
C TRP A 90 -4.65 -20.69 0.82
N VAL A 91 -4.99 -21.23 -0.34
CA VAL A 91 -5.88 -22.39 -0.44
C VAL A 91 -5.28 -23.64 0.21
N ALA A 92 -3.99 -23.89 0.01
CA ALA A 92 -3.28 -25.00 0.65
C ALA A 92 -3.23 -24.86 2.17
N LEU A 93 -2.95 -23.65 2.67
CA LEU A 93 -2.95 -23.31 4.08
C LEU A 93 -4.33 -23.54 4.71
N ARG A 94 -5.40 -23.03 4.09
CA ARG A 94 -6.79 -23.23 4.54
C ARG A 94 -7.21 -24.69 4.50
N TRP A 95 -6.89 -25.41 3.42
CA TRP A 95 -7.19 -26.84 3.28
C TRP A 95 -6.54 -27.67 4.40
N ALA A 96 -5.27 -27.38 4.70
CA ALA A 96 -4.52 -28.09 5.73
C ALA A 96 -5.11 -27.85 7.12
N LEU A 97 -5.43 -26.58 7.45
CA LEU A 97 -6.07 -26.21 8.70
C LEU A 97 -7.46 -26.83 8.87
N GLU A 98 -8.27 -26.83 7.81
CA GLU A 98 -9.62 -27.45 7.80
C GLU A 98 -9.60 -28.96 8.08
N ARG A 99 -8.46 -29.63 7.83
CA ARG A 99 -8.28 -31.08 7.96
C ARG A 99 -7.29 -31.48 9.05
N GLU A 100 -6.82 -30.52 9.83
CA GLU A 100 -5.81 -30.71 10.87
C GLU A 100 -4.51 -31.37 10.34
N VAL A 101 -4.19 -31.13 9.06
CA VAL A 101 -2.95 -31.58 8.44
C VAL A 101 -1.83 -30.59 8.78
N PRO A 102 -0.67 -31.04 9.30
CA PRO A 102 0.47 -30.17 9.56
C PRO A 102 0.88 -29.38 8.32
N VAL A 103 1.05 -28.06 8.49
CA VAL A 103 1.53 -27.16 7.45
C VAL A 103 2.77 -26.42 7.92
N ARG A 104 3.76 -26.27 7.04
CA ARG A 104 5.02 -25.55 7.34
C ARG A 104 5.48 -24.72 6.15
N PHE A 105 6.01 -23.55 6.45
CA PHE A 105 6.73 -22.72 5.51
C PHE A 105 8.17 -23.24 5.34
N ILE A 106 8.66 -23.22 4.09
CA ILE A 106 9.92 -23.90 3.72
C ILE A 106 10.93 -23.05 2.96
N ASP A 107 10.65 -21.78 2.71
CA ASP A 107 11.58 -20.89 2.01
C ASP A 107 12.73 -20.44 2.93
N LEU A 108 13.69 -19.69 2.38
CA LEU A 108 14.74 -19.07 3.16
C LEU A 108 14.14 -18.20 4.29
N PRO A 109 14.65 -18.33 5.54
CA PRO A 109 14.22 -17.49 6.65
C PRO A 109 14.29 -16.00 6.32
N ALA A 110 13.25 -15.26 6.70
CA ALA A 110 13.20 -13.80 6.50
C ALA A 110 14.38 -13.11 7.21
N ALA A 111 14.89 -13.70 8.30
CA ALA A 111 16.10 -13.27 8.99
C ALA A 111 17.34 -13.15 8.08
N HIS A 112 17.43 -13.98 7.03
CA HIS A 112 18.52 -13.95 6.06
C HIS A 112 18.25 -12.93 4.95
N SER A 113 17.06 -12.99 4.34
CA SER A 113 16.68 -12.09 3.25
C SER A 113 16.72 -10.62 3.66
N LEU A 114 16.23 -10.30 4.87
CA LEU A 114 16.23 -8.93 5.37
C LEU A 114 17.61 -8.46 5.85
N ALA A 115 18.56 -9.37 6.12
CA ALA A 115 19.90 -9.00 6.54
C ALA A 115 20.74 -8.41 5.41
N THR A 116 20.47 -8.80 4.16
CA THR A 116 21.15 -8.35 2.95
C THR A 116 20.49 -7.15 2.26
N SER A 117 19.24 -6.82 2.61
CA SER A 117 18.54 -5.66 2.07
C SER A 117 19.06 -4.35 2.69
N GLU A 118 19.64 -3.48 1.88
CA GLU A 118 19.76 -2.05 2.18
C GLU A 118 18.35 -1.43 2.25
N PRO A 119 18.11 -0.43 3.12
CA PRO A 119 16.81 0.25 3.18
C PRO A 119 16.46 0.83 1.80
N GLY A 120 15.30 0.45 1.25
CA GLY A 120 14.83 0.97 -0.03
C GLY A 120 14.59 2.49 0.04
N PRO A 121 14.71 3.22 -1.09
CA PRO A 121 14.47 4.65 -1.11
C PRO A 121 13.03 4.96 -0.70
N GLU A 122 12.83 6.04 0.07
CA GLU A 122 11.50 6.56 0.35
C GLU A 122 10.77 6.84 -0.98
N PRO A 123 9.49 6.49 -1.12
CA PRO A 123 8.72 6.87 -2.30
C PRO A 123 8.65 8.39 -2.35
N GLY A 124 9.36 8.98 -3.31
CA GLY A 124 9.26 10.40 -3.59
C GLY A 124 7.82 10.79 -3.96
N PRO A 125 7.45 12.06 -3.75
CA PRO A 125 6.12 12.54 -4.13
C PRO A 125 5.87 12.28 -5.62
N GLU A 126 4.65 11.83 -5.95
CA GLU A 126 4.21 11.70 -7.34
C GLU A 126 4.44 13.03 -8.08
N PRO A 127 4.97 13.02 -9.33
CA PRO A 127 5.00 14.23 -10.12
C PRO A 127 3.55 14.68 -10.34
N GLY A 128 3.21 15.86 -9.80
CA GLY A 128 1.92 16.48 -10.03
C GLY A 128 1.69 16.71 -11.53
N PRO A 129 0.44 16.80 -11.97
CA PRO A 129 0.15 17.12 -13.36
C PRO A 129 0.77 18.48 -13.68
N GLU A 130 1.63 18.51 -14.69
CA GLU A 130 2.17 19.77 -15.21
C GLU A 130 1.00 20.70 -15.58
N PRO A 131 1.09 21.99 -15.27
CA PRO A 131 0.08 22.94 -15.68
C PRO A 131 0.05 22.98 -17.21
N GLY A 132 -1.07 22.54 -17.79
CA GLY A 132 -1.32 22.65 -19.22
C GLY A 132 -1.25 24.12 -19.67
N PRO A 133 -0.79 24.40 -20.90
CA PRO A 133 -0.57 25.76 -21.37
C PRO A 133 -1.91 26.51 -21.47
N GLU A 134 -1.92 27.73 -20.93
CA GLU A 134 -3.04 28.66 -21.02
C GLU A 134 -3.35 29.00 -22.48
N LEU A 135 -4.63 28.86 -22.86
CA LEU A 135 -5.16 29.23 -24.16
C LEU A 135 -5.16 30.76 -24.31
N GLY A 136 -4.09 31.29 -24.90
CA GLY A 136 -4.05 32.63 -25.49
C GLY A 136 -4.47 32.60 -26.96
N ALA A 137 -5.52 33.35 -27.30
CA ALA A 137 -6.08 33.45 -28.63
C ALA A 137 -5.13 34.08 -29.66
N GLY A 138 -5.10 33.51 -30.87
CA GLY A 138 -4.77 34.24 -32.10
C GLY A 138 -3.63 33.64 -32.94
N ALA A 139 -4.00 33.22 -34.15
CA ALA A 139 -3.21 32.99 -35.37
C ALA A 139 -3.05 31.53 -35.81
N THR A 140 -3.76 31.18 -36.88
CA THR A 140 -3.42 30.08 -37.80
C THR A 140 -2.13 30.41 -38.55
N PRO A 141 -1.25 29.41 -38.77
CA PRO A 141 -1.06 28.94 -40.15
C PRO A 141 -0.88 27.40 -40.30
N GLU A 142 -0.91 26.99 -41.56
CA GLU A 142 -0.93 25.66 -42.21
C GLU A 142 0.17 24.63 -41.82
N PRO A 143 0.00 23.34 -42.21
CA PRO A 143 0.84 22.23 -41.75
C PRO A 143 2.07 22.01 -42.64
N PRO A 144 3.16 21.41 -42.09
CA PRO A 144 4.09 20.65 -42.92
C PRO A 144 4.35 19.23 -42.42
N GLU A 145 4.17 18.30 -43.36
CA GLU A 145 4.97 17.13 -43.74
C GLU A 145 5.71 16.25 -42.70
N GLU A 146 5.50 14.95 -42.89
CA GLU A 146 6.25 13.83 -42.33
C GLU A 146 7.72 13.78 -42.80
N ALA A 147 8.65 13.64 -41.86
CA ALA A 147 9.90 12.87 -42.03
C ALA A 147 10.60 12.62 -40.67
N PRO A 148 11.39 11.53 -40.53
CA PRO A 148 11.67 10.86 -39.27
C PRO A 148 12.93 11.42 -38.58
N GLY A 149 12.91 11.50 -37.24
CA GLY A 149 14.04 11.98 -36.47
C GLY A 149 14.07 11.36 -35.08
N GLY A 150 15.02 10.45 -34.86
CA GLY A 150 15.33 9.89 -33.55
C GLY A 150 15.80 10.95 -32.57
N GLY A 151 15.33 10.83 -31.33
CA GLY A 151 15.80 11.54 -30.14
C GLY A 151 16.04 10.55 -28.99
N PRO A 152 16.90 10.88 -28.03
CA PRO A 152 17.99 10.00 -27.60
C PRO A 152 17.61 9.01 -26.50
N ALA A 153 18.29 7.87 -26.56
CA ALA A 153 18.37 6.86 -25.52
C ALA A 153 18.72 7.47 -24.15
N THR A 154 17.85 7.26 -23.18
CA THR A 154 18.18 7.37 -21.76
C THR A 154 19.27 6.36 -21.43
N ALA A 155 20.36 6.86 -20.84
CA ALA A 155 21.53 6.08 -20.46
C ALA A 155 21.18 4.94 -19.48
N PRO A 156 21.97 3.84 -19.49
CA PRO A 156 21.60 2.60 -18.85
C PRO A 156 21.84 2.63 -17.34
N GLY A 157 20.81 2.22 -16.58
CA GLY A 157 20.99 1.70 -15.24
C GLY A 157 21.94 0.49 -15.24
N SER A 158 22.61 0.28 -14.12
CA SER A 158 23.66 -0.71 -13.85
C SER A 158 23.66 -1.97 -14.76
N PRO A 159 24.83 -2.41 -15.28
CA PRO A 159 24.96 -3.52 -16.24
C PRO A 159 24.48 -4.92 -15.77
N GLY A 160 23.91 -5.04 -14.56
CA GLY A 160 23.38 -6.28 -13.99
C GLY A 160 21.87 -6.45 -14.08
N ALA A 161 21.11 -5.46 -14.58
CA ALA A 161 19.65 -5.54 -14.66
C ALA A 161 19.13 -6.24 -15.95
N ALA A 162 19.97 -6.43 -16.96
CA ALA A 162 19.57 -6.82 -18.32
C ALA A 162 19.43 -8.34 -18.59
N LEU A 163 19.51 -9.21 -17.57
CA LEU A 163 19.47 -10.68 -17.76
C LEU A 163 18.62 -11.42 -16.71
N ARG A 164 17.54 -10.82 -16.21
CA ARG A 164 16.55 -11.57 -15.40
C ARG A 164 15.55 -12.22 -16.34
N THR A 165 15.57 -13.55 -16.43
CA THR A 165 14.63 -14.28 -17.28
C THR A 165 13.28 -14.32 -16.59
N ASP A 166 12.23 -13.79 -17.23
CA ASP A 166 10.84 -14.11 -16.88
C ASP A 166 10.48 -15.47 -17.50
N PRO A 167 10.37 -16.55 -16.70
CA PRO A 167 10.12 -17.89 -17.23
C PRO A 167 8.75 -18.01 -17.89
N LEU A 168 7.73 -17.34 -17.33
CA LEU A 168 6.37 -17.39 -17.88
C LEU A 168 6.30 -16.62 -19.20
N GLY A 169 6.92 -15.44 -19.27
CA GLY A 169 7.05 -14.68 -20.51
C GLY A 169 7.83 -15.42 -21.60
N ALA A 170 8.84 -16.23 -21.23
CA ALA A 170 9.55 -17.06 -22.20
C ALA A 170 8.66 -18.16 -22.80
N LEU A 171 7.86 -18.85 -21.97
CA LEU A 171 6.89 -19.85 -22.45
C LEU A 171 5.78 -19.22 -23.30
N ALA A 172 5.27 -18.06 -22.88
CA ALA A 172 4.25 -17.33 -23.61
C ALA A 172 4.74 -16.95 -25.02
N ARG A 173 5.92 -16.34 -25.14
CA ARG A 173 6.51 -16.01 -26.44
C ARG A 173 6.74 -17.24 -27.31
N ALA A 174 7.22 -18.33 -26.71
CA ALA A 174 7.42 -19.60 -27.44
C ALA A 174 6.09 -20.19 -27.95
N ALA A 175 4.98 -19.94 -27.25
CA ALA A 175 3.63 -20.34 -27.64
C ALA A 175 2.92 -19.32 -28.56
N GLY A 176 3.58 -18.23 -28.93
CA GLY A 176 3.01 -17.18 -29.79
C GLY A 176 2.11 -16.17 -29.06
N TYR A 177 2.23 -16.06 -27.74
CA TYR A 177 1.54 -15.06 -26.93
C TYR A 177 2.46 -13.88 -26.64
N ASP A 178 1.93 -12.67 -26.77
CA ASP A 178 2.62 -11.43 -26.39
C ASP A 178 2.55 -11.15 -24.87
N ASP A 179 1.58 -11.78 -24.19
CA ASP A 179 1.31 -11.62 -22.77
C ASP A 179 1.38 -12.96 -22.02
N ALA A 180 2.17 -12.98 -20.95
CA ALA A 180 2.38 -14.15 -20.10
C ALA A 180 1.13 -14.48 -19.26
N GLU A 181 0.35 -13.46 -18.87
CA GLU A 181 -0.89 -13.69 -18.12
C GLU A 181 -1.93 -14.39 -19.01
N ALA A 182 -2.15 -13.88 -20.23
CA ALA A 182 -3.05 -14.48 -21.21
C ALA A 182 -2.67 -15.93 -21.57
N TRP A 183 -1.38 -16.20 -21.77
CA TRP A 183 -0.91 -17.57 -21.99
C TRP A 183 -1.25 -18.48 -20.81
N TRP A 184 -0.98 -18.04 -19.59
CA TRP A 184 -1.26 -18.81 -18.38
C TRP A 184 -2.77 -19.04 -18.20
N GLU A 185 -3.60 -18.03 -18.46
CA GLU A 185 -5.05 -18.14 -18.47
C GLU A 185 -5.52 -19.27 -19.40
N ASP A 186 -5.08 -19.26 -20.66
CA ASP A 186 -5.56 -20.19 -21.68
C ASP A 186 -5.03 -21.62 -21.49
N VAL A 187 -3.78 -21.76 -21.06
CA VAL A 187 -3.10 -23.05 -20.97
C VAL A 187 -3.32 -23.74 -19.63
N VAL A 188 -3.43 -22.99 -18.53
CA VAL A 188 -3.51 -23.56 -17.17
C VAL A 188 -4.90 -23.34 -16.57
N GLU A 189 -5.38 -22.10 -16.57
CA GLU A 189 -6.56 -21.70 -15.80
C GLU A 189 -7.88 -22.17 -16.46
N HIS A 190 -7.98 -22.09 -17.79
CA HIS A 190 -9.15 -22.52 -18.55
C HIS A 190 -9.26 -24.05 -18.68
N ARG A 191 -8.14 -24.79 -18.69
CA ARG A 191 -8.15 -26.27 -18.73
C ARG A 191 -8.77 -26.88 -17.49
N THR A 192 -8.63 -26.24 -16.32
CA THR A 192 -9.20 -26.72 -15.06
C THR A 192 -10.68 -26.35 -14.88
N ALA A 193 -11.21 -25.41 -15.67
CA ALA A 193 -12.62 -24.98 -15.61
C ALA A 193 -13.57 -25.91 -16.41
N GLY A 194 -13.03 -26.78 -17.29
CA GLY A 194 -13.77 -27.57 -18.29
C GLY A 194 -14.57 -28.80 -17.82
N GLY A 195 -14.99 -28.88 -16.55
CA GLY A 195 -15.99 -29.86 -16.09
C GLY A 195 -15.49 -31.02 -15.20
N PRO A 196 -16.42 -31.76 -14.57
CA PRO A 196 -16.09 -32.86 -13.65
C PRO A 196 -15.55 -34.05 -14.43
N GLY A 197 -14.24 -34.27 -14.34
CA GLY A 197 -13.59 -35.38 -15.05
C GLY A 197 -12.09 -35.24 -15.29
N VAL A 198 -11.37 -34.34 -14.61
CA VAL A 198 -9.90 -34.42 -14.61
C VAL A 198 -9.53 -35.70 -13.88
N ALA A 199 -9.27 -36.77 -14.63
CA ALA A 199 -8.98 -38.09 -14.08
C ALA A 199 -7.70 -38.09 -13.20
N ASP A 200 -6.84 -37.09 -13.39
CA ASP A 200 -5.64 -36.86 -12.57
C ASP A 200 -5.40 -35.36 -12.33
N ALA A 201 -5.67 -34.89 -11.11
CA ALA A 201 -5.44 -33.51 -10.67
C ALA A 201 -3.95 -33.12 -10.62
N LEU A 202 -3.03 -34.08 -10.72
CA LEU A 202 -1.59 -33.83 -10.75
C LEU A 202 -1.05 -33.50 -12.15
N ALA A 203 -1.79 -33.86 -13.21
CA ALA A 203 -1.33 -33.70 -14.60
C ALA A 203 -0.93 -32.26 -14.97
N PRO A 204 -1.66 -31.19 -14.57
CA PRO A 204 -1.24 -29.82 -14.86
C PRO A 204 0.10 -29.47 -14.22
N PHE A 205 0.36 -29.95 -13.00
CA PHE A 205 1.61 -29.68 -12.29
C PHE A 205 2.80 -30.40 -12.92
N ALA A 206 2.59 -31.63 -13.42
CA ALA A 206 3.61 -32.36 -14.15
C ALA A 206 4.01 -31.64 -15.45
N ALA A 207 3.03 -31.14 -16.22
CA ALA A 207 3.28 -30.39 -17.44
C ALA A 207 4.03 -29.07 -17.18
N VAL A 208 3.66 -28.34 -16.12
CA VAL A 208 4.36 -27.13 -15.71
C VAL A 208 5.79 -27.44 -15.25
N ALA A 209 5.99 -28.52 -14.48
CA ALA A 209 7.31 -28.93 -14.03
C ALA A 209 8.25 -29.28 -15.19
N GLU A 210 7.75 -29.97 -16.22
CA GLU A 210 8.50 -30.26 -17.45
C GLU A 210 8.90 -28.99 -18.19
N ALA A 211 7.94 -28.06 -18.39
CA ALA A 211 8.22 -26.78 -19.04
C ALA A 211 9.30 -25.96 -18.30
N MET A 212 9.22 -25.92 -16.97
CA MET A 212 10.22 -25.21 -16.15
C MET A 212 11.59 -25.90 -16.18
N ALA A 213 11.64 -27.24 -16.26
CA ALA A 213 12.88 -27.98 -16.41
C ALA A 213 13.57 -27.64 -17.75
N THR A 214 12.81 -27.63 -18.86
CA THR A 214 13.31 -27.24 -20.18
C THR A 214 13.86 -25.81 -20.19
N LEU A 215 13.18 -24.87 -19.54
CA LEU A 215 13.69 -23.51 -19.41
C LEU A 215 14.99 -23.46 -18.62
N ARG A 216 15.12 -24.21 -17.52
CA ARG A 216 16.35 -24.26 -16.72
C ARG A 216 17.52 -24.89 -17.46
N GLU A 217 17.28 -25.79 -18.40
CA GLU A 217 18.34 -26.31 -19.29
C GLU A 217 18.93 -25.20 -20.18
N THR A 218 18.09 -24.24 -20.59
CA THR A 218 18.49 -23.12 -21.46
C THR A 218 19.06 -21.95 -20.66
N TYR A 219 18.43 -21.59 -19.54
CA TYR A 219 18.66 -20.34 -18.80
C TYR A 219 19.31 -20.55 -17.43
N GLY A 220 19.64 -21.79 -17.05
CA GLY A 220 20.25 -22.09 -15.75
C GLY A 220 19.30 -21.85 -14.58
N ASP A 221 19.76 -21.13 -13.55
CA ASP A 221 18.96 -20.72 -12.40
C ASP A 221 18.15 -19.44 -12.64
N GLY A 222 18.16 -18.91 -13.87
CA GLY A 222 17.33 -17.75 -14.25
C GLY A 222 17.94 -16.41 -13.82
N GLY A 223 19.19 -16.41 -13.32
CA GLY A 223 19.91 -15.19 -12.98
C GLY A 223 19.52 -14.57 -11.64
N HIS A 224 18.78 -15.29 -10.79
CA HIS A 224 18.46 -14.87 -9.43
C HIS A 224 19.49 -15.42 -8.43
N PRO A 225 20.46 -14.62 -7.96
CA PRO A 225 21.56 -15.13 -7.13
C PRO A 225 21.11 -15.71 -5.78
N GLU A 226 19.90 -15.37 -5.33
CA GLU A 226 19.32 -15.85 -4.07
C GLU A 226 18.65 -17.23 -4.21
N ASP A 227 18.22 -17.61 -5.42
CA ASP A 227 17.44 -18.84 -5.64
C ASP A 227 18.20 -20.12 -5.26
N PRO A 228 19.50 -20.30 -5.57
CA PRO A 228 20.24 -21.48 -5.13
C PRO A 228 20.25 -21.65 -3.60
N VAL A 229 20.28 -20.54 -2.87
CA VAL A 229 20.28 -20.50 -1.40
C VAL A 229 18.89 -20.84 -0.85
N ARG A 230 17.84 -20.24 -1.43
CA ARG A 230 16.43 -20.54 -1.12
C ARG A 230 16.10 -22.01 -1.36
N GLU A 231 16.44 -22.52 -2.53
CA GLU A 231 16.21 -23.92 -2.93
C GLU A 231 16.96 -24.91 -2.05
N ALA A 232 18.20 -24.57 -1.62
CA ALA A 232 18.95 -25.40 -0.67
C ALA A 232 18.23 -25.49 0.68
N HIS A 233 17.68 -24.38 1.18
CA HIS A 233 16.87 -24.38 2.39
C HIS A 233 15.60 -25.22 2.21
N MET A 234 14.83 -24.97 1.15
CA MET A 234 13.61 -25.71 0.82
C MET A 234 13.86 -27.23 0.77
N ARG A 235 14.90 -27.68 0.07
CA ARG A 235 15.26 -29.12 0.01
C ARG A 235 15.60 -29.69 1.39
N LEU A 236 16.25 -28.94 2.28
CA LEU A 236 16.51 -29.41 3.65
C LEU A 236 15.21 -29.54 4.45
N ARG A 237 14.27 -28.59 4.30
CA ARG A 237 12.95 -28.62 4.95
C ARG A 237 12.09 -29.77 4.43
N VAL A 238 12.07 -30.02 3.11
CA VAL A 238 11.40 -31.17 2.50
C VAL A 238 11.96 -32.49 3.04
N ARG A 239 13.29 -32.64 3.14
CA ARG A 239 13.91 -33.83 3.74
C ARG A 239 13.53 -34.01 5.22
N ALA A 240 13.47 -32.92 5.99
CA ALA A 240 13.06 -32.97 7.38
C ALA A 240 11.59 -33.41 7.53
N ALA A 241 10.69 -32.83 6.73
CA ALA A 241 9.29 -33.22 6.70
C ALA A 241 9.10 -34.69 6.29
N ARG A 242 9.84 -35.18 5.30
CA ARG A 242 9.77 -36.60 4.90
C ARG A 242 10.18 -37.57 6.00
N ARG A 243 11.18 -37.20 6.82
CA ARG A 243 11.59 -38.01 7.99
C ARG A 243 10.49 -38.06 9.06
N GLU A 244 9.73 -36.99 9.21
CA GLU A 244 8.71 -36.85 10.24
C GLU A 244 7.35 -37.44 9.82
N PHE A 245 6.94 -37.19 8.58
CA PHE A 245 5.59 -37.51 8.08
C PHE A 245 5.56 -38.65 7.06
N GLY A 246 6.73 -39.13 6.61
CA GLY A 246 6.86 -40.09 5.51
C GLY A 246 6.85 -39.42 4.13
N ASP A 247 6.72 -40.21 3.06
CA ASP A 247 6.82 -39.69 1.68
C ASP A 247 5.55 -39.00 1.18
N ARG A 248 4.43 -39.13 1.91
CA ARG A 248 3.16 -38.45 1.62
C ARG A 248 3.19 -36.97 2.04
N VAL A 249 4.09 -36.19 1.46
CA VAL A 249 4.19 -34.75 1.68
C VAL A 249 3.88 -34.03 0.38
N ALA A 250 3.08 -32.97 0.44
CA ALA A 250 2.85 -32.07 -0.69
C ALA A 250 3.63 -30.77 -0.50
N VAL A 251 4.21 -30.24 -1.56
CA VAL A 251 4.94 -28.96 -1.59
C VAL A 251 4.24 -28.03 -2.55
N VAL A 252 3.84 -26.84 -2.10
CA VAL A 252 3.26 -25.77 -2.91
C VAL A 252 4.30 -24.65 -2.98
N CYS A 253 4.85 -24.42 -4.17
CA CYS A 253 5.87 -23.41 -4.42
C CYS A 253 5.74 -22.84 -5.84
N GLY A 254 6.37 -21.70 -6.08
CA GLY A 254 6.56 -21.13 -7.39
C GLY A 254 7.06 -22.19 -8.37
N ALA A 255 6.42 -22.26 -9.54
CA ALA A 255 6.71 -23.26 -10.57
C ALA A 255 8.20 -23.35 -10.92
N TRP A 256 8.90 -22.20 -10.87
CA TRP A 256 10.33 -22.11 -11.12
C TRP A 256 11.17 -23.00 -10.21
N HIS A 257 10.79 -23.19 -8.95
CA HIS A 257 11.57 -23.96 -7.97
C HIS A 257 11.40 -25.47 -8.11
N VAL A 258 10.34 -25.95 -8.76
CA VAL A 258 10.00 -27.38 -8.83
C VAL A 258 11.15 -28.27 -9.35
N PRO A 259 11.81 -27.95 -10.49
CA PRO A 259 12.92 -28.77 -10.97
C PRO A 259 14.09 -28.83 -9.99
N ALA A 260 14.35 -27.74 -9.25
CA ALA A 260 15.41 -27.69 -8.25
C ALA A 260 15.09 -28.49 -6.99
N LEU A 261 13.82 -28.62 -6.62
CA LEU A 261 13.38 -29.46 -5.50
C LEU A 261 13.33 -30.94 -5.87
N ALA A 262 13.04 -31.27 -7.13
CA ALA A 262 13.09 -32.63 -7.66
C ALA A 262 14.53 -33.17 -7.81
N ARG A 263 15.51 -32.27 -7.99
CA ARG A 263 16.92 -32.64 -8.19
C ARG A 263 17.51 -33.37 -6.97
N ARG A 264 18.20 -34.49 -7.23
CA ARG A 264 19.00 -35.18 -6.22
C ARG A 264 20.27 -34.40 -5.91
N THR A 265 20.40 -33.91 -4.67
CA THR A 265 21.62 -33.29 -4.14
C THR A 265 21.90 -33.79 -2.72
N THR A 266 23.14 -33.63 -2.27
CA THR A 266 23.57 -34.07 -0.94
C THR A 266 23.21 -33.02 0.12
N VAL A 267 22.92 -33.49 1.35
CA VAL A 267 22.68 -32.59 2.50
C VAL A 267 23.89 -31.68 2.76
N THR A 268 25.10 -32.18 2.52
CA THR A 268 26.35 -31.40 2.70
C THR A 268 26.45 -30.25 1.70
N ALA A 269 26.08 -30.47 0.43
CA ALA A 269 26.07 -29.43 -0.59
C ALA A 269 25.07 -28.32 -0.24
N ASP A 270 23.84 -28.68 0.15
CA ASP A 270 22.82 -27.70 0.56
C ASP A 270 23.27 -26.90 1.80
N ARG A 271 23.83 -27.56 2.81
CA ARG A 271 24.33 -26.87 4.03
C ARG A 271 25.48 -25.90 3.74
N ARG A 272 26.32 -26.21 2.74
CA ARG A 272 27.42 -25.33 2.35
C ARG A 272 26.92 -24.00 1.83
N LEU A 273 25.83 -23.99 1.05
CA LEU A 273 25.21 -22.76 0.52
C LEU A 273 24.59 -21.88 1.62
N LEU A 274 24.17 -22.49 2.73
CA LEU A 274 23.57 -21.78 3.86
C LEU A 274 24.60 -21.30 4.91
N THR A 275 25.86 -21.71 4.78
CA THR A 275 26.90 -21.38 5.77
C THR A 275 27.39 -19.95 5.58
N GLY A 276 27.46 -19.18 6.67
CA GLY A 276 28.00 -17.82 6.64
C GLY A 276 27.00 -16.74 6.18
N LEU A 277 25.73 -17.08 5.96
CA LEU A 277 24.71 -16.09 5.62
C LEU A 277 24.47 -15.11 6.78
N PRO A 278 24.37 -13.79 6.51
CA PRO A 278 24.07 -12.80 7.52
C PRO A 278 22.67 -13.02 8.10
N LYS A 279 22.44 -12.58 9.35
CA LYS A 279 21.18 -12.76 10.06
C LYS A 279 20.77 -11.47 10.76
N ALA A 280 19.51 -11.09 10.60
CA ALA A 280 18.85 -10.04 11.37
C ALA A 280 17.82 -10.64 12.33
N LYS A 281 17.53 -9.96 13.44
CA LYS A 281 16.39 -10.33 14.30
C LYS A 281 15.13 -9.79 13.66
N VAL A 282 14.22 -10.67 13.29
CA VAL A 282 12.97 -10.32 12.58
C VAL A 282 11.76 -10.68 13.43
N GLU A 283 10.70 -9.89 13.26
CA GLU A 283 9.37 -10.15 13.81
C GLU A 283 8.38 -10.23 12.64
N LEU A 284 7.40 -11.13 12.75
CA LEU A 284 6.40 -11.37 11.71
C LEU A 284 4.98 -11.17 12.24
N THR A 285 4.11 -10.67 11.37
CA THR A 285 2.66 -10.58 11.63
C THR A 285 1.83 -10.63 10.34
N TRP A 286 0.53 -10.85 10.47
CA TRP A 286 -0.45 -10.62 9.41
C TRP A 286 -0.87 -9.15 9.37
N VAL A 287 -0.87 -8.56 8.18
CA VAL A 287 -1.42 -7.22 7.94
C VAL A 287 -2.49 -7.26 6.83
N PRO A 288 -3.53 -6.41 6.91
CA PRO A 288 -4.42 -6.17 5.79
C PRO A 288 -3.63 -5.75 4.54
N TRP A 289 -4.00 -6.31 3.40
CA TRP A 289 -3.42 -5.95 2.11
C TRP A 289 -4.50 -5.42 1.17
N THR A 290 -4.12 -4.86 0.03
CA THR A 290 -5.07 -4.32 -0.95
C THR A 290 -4.87 -4.91 -2.33
N HIS A 291 -5.95 -4.98 -3.12
CA HIS A 291 -5.86 -5.32 -4.54
C HIS A 291 -4.91 -4.36 -5.30
N ARG A 292 -5.00 -3.05 -5.05
CA ARG A 292 -4.08 -2.07 -5.67
C ARG A 292 -2.60 -2.34 -5.38
N ARG A 293 -2.25 -2.93 -4.24
CA ARG A 293 -0.87 -3.32 -3.93
C ARG A 293 -0.50 -4.68 -4.50
N LEU A 294 -1.46 -5.59 -4.67
CA LEU A 294 -1.23 -6.82 -5.44
C LEU A 294 -0.81 -6.51 -6.89
N SER A 295 -1.33 -5.43 -7.49
CA SER A 295 -1.05 -5.09 -8.90
C SER A 295 0.24 -4.33 -9.18
N ARG A 296 0.95 -3.86 -8.14
CA ARG A 296 2.25 -3.25 -8.34
C ARG A 296 3.28 -4.31 -8.75
N HIS A 297 4.05 -4.00 -9.78
CA HIS A 297 5.16 -4.81 -10.28
C HIS A 297 6.51 -4.44 -9.62
N SER A 298 6.55 -3.34 -8.86
CA SER A 298 7.73 -2.84 -8.15
C SER A 298 7.47 -2.68 -6.66
N GLY A 299 8.53 -2.77 -5.85
CA GLY A 299 8.44 -2.76 -4.39
C GLY A 299 7.92 -4.08 -3.84
N TYR A 300 6.92 -4.02 -2.95
CA TYR A 300 6.36 -5.16 -2.22
C TYR A 300 5.11 -5.79 -2.87
N GLY A 301 4.82 -5.44 -4.12
CA GLY A 301 3.63 -5.93 -4.82
C GLY A 301 3.78 -7.37 -5.34
N ALA A 302 2.65 -8.00 -5.66
CA ALA A 302 2.61 -9.37 -6.17
C ALA A 302 2.78 -9.46 -7.70
N GLY A 303 2.76 -8.33 -8.42
CA GLY A 303 2.86 -8.28 -9.87
C GLY A 303 1.65 -8.88 -10.61
N ILE A 304 0.45 -8.82 -10.01
CA ILE A 304 -0.78 -9.32 -10.65
C ILE A 304 -1.49 -8.15 -11.31
N ALA A 305 -1.56 -8.04 -12.63
CA ALA A 305 -2.16 -6.86 -13.24
C ALA A 305 -3.65 -6.66 -12.88
N SER A 306 -4.38 -7.75 -12.66
CA SER A 306 -5.85 -7.76 -12.59
C SER A 306 -6.46 -8.52 -11.39
N PRO A 307 -6.12 -8.16 -10.13
CA PRO A 307 -6.54 -8.91 -8.94
C PRO A 307 -8.06 -8.96 -8.74
N GLY A 308 -8.81 -7.92 -9.12
CA GLY A 308 -10.26 -7.90 -9.04
C GLY A 308 -10.94 -8.82 -10.07
N TRP A 309 -10.34 -8.96 -11.26
CA TRP A 309 -10.76 -9.96 -12.26
C TRP A 309 -10.52 -11.39 -11.76
N TYR A 310 -9.33 -11.68 -11.23
CA TYR A 310 -9.02 -13.02 -10.68
C TYR A 310 -9.85 -13.38 -9.45
N GLY A 311 -10.11 -12.42 -8.56
CA GLY A 311 -11.06 -12.62 -7.46
C GLY A 311 -12.47 -12.95 -7.96
N HIS A 312 -12.92 -12.30 -9.04
CA HIS A 312 -14.19 -12.64 -9.68
C HIS A 312 -14.19 -14.06 -10.25
N LEU A 313 -13.18 -14.44 -11.05
CA LEU A 313 -13.05 -15.79 -11.61
C LEU A 313 -12.94 -16.88 -10.54
N PHE A 314 -12.42 -16.55 -9.36
CA PHE A 314 -12.33 -17.48 -8.24
C PHE A 314 -13.70 -17.70 -7.56
N ARG A 315 -14.39 -16.61 -7.23
CA ARG A 315 -15.68 -16.64 -6.54
C ARG A 315 -16.84 -17.11 -7.40
N VAL A 316 -16.72 -16.91 -8.71
CA VAL A 316 -17.81 -17.08 -9.68
C VAL A 316 -17.41 -18.12 -10.73
N PRO A 317 -17.47 -19.42 -10.39
CA PRO A 317 -17.15 -20.48 -11.35
C PRO A 317 -18.24 -20.64 -12.42
N ASP A 318 -19.48 -20.23 -12.14
CA ASP A 318 -20.59 -20.35 -13.10
C ASP A 318 -20.75 -19.08 -13.95
N ARG A 319 -20.66 -19.23 -15.28
CA ARG A 319 -20.84 -18.12 -16.25
C ARG A 319 -20.03 -16.87 -15.87
N PRO A 320 -18.70 -16.99 -15.69
CA PRO A 320 -17.85 -15.90 -15.19
C PRO A 320 -17.95 -14.63 -16.06
N VAL A 321 -17.93 -14.79 -17.39
CA VAL A 321 -18.00 -13.66 -18.35
C VAL A 321 -19.33 -12.91 -18.24
N THR A 322 -20.47 -13.62 -18.26
CA THR A 322 -21.79 -12.99 -18.14
C THR A 322 -21.96 -12.22 -16.84
N ARG A 323 -21.55 -12.81 -15.71
CA ARG A 323 -21.64 -12.17 -14.39
C ARG A 323 -20.67 -11.00 -14.25
N TRP A 324 -19.49 -11.06 -14.89
CA TRP A 324 -18.55 -9.95 -14.96
C TRP A 324 -19.14 -8.75 -15.70
N LEU A 325 -19.64 -8.97 -16.93
CA LEU A 325 -20.25 -7.92 -17.73
C LEU A 325 -21.50 -7.33 -17.08
N THR A 326 -22.27 -8.15 -16.35
CA THR A 326 -23.38 -7.67 -15.52
C THR A 326 -22.90 -6.77 -14.39
N LYS A 327 -21.79 -7.13 -13.72
CA LYS A 327 -21.17 -6.32 -12.66
C LYS A 327 -20.64 -5.00 -13.22
N ALA A 328 -19.97 -5.02 -14.37
CA ALA A 328 -19.50 -3.82 -15.08
C ALA A 328 -20.66 -2.88 -15.44
N ALA A 329 -21.74 -3.40 -16.02
CA ALA A 329 -22.95 -2.61 -16.30
C ALA A 329 -23.58 -2.03 -15.02
N GLY A 330 -23.51 -2.75 -13.90
CA GLY A 330 -23.97 -2.27 -12.59
C GLY A 330 -23.16 -1.07 -12.10
N LEU A 331 -21.84 -1.11 -12.23
CA LEU A 331 -20.96 0.02 -11.90
C LEU A 331 -21.26 1.22 -12.79
N LEU A 332 -21.34 1.03 -14.11
CA LEU A 332 -21.62 2.11 -15.05
C LEU A 332 -22.97 2.78 -14.76
N ARG A 333 -24.02 2.01 -14.44
CA ARG A 333 -25.31 2.58 -14.02
C ARG A 333 -25.24 3.37 -12.72
N ALA A 334 -24.37 3.00 -11.78
CA ALA A 334 -24.19 3.74 -10.54
C ALA A 334 -23.51 5.10 -10.76
N GLU A 335 -22.77 5.24 -11.86
CA GLU A 335 -22.14 6.49 -12.34
C GLU A 335 -22.98 7.14 -13.47
N ASP A 336 -24.29 6.92 -13.47
CA ASP A 336 -25.28 7.52 -14.38
C ASP A 336 -25.11 7.21 -15.89
N TYR A 337 -24.33 6.18 -16.27
CA TYR A 337 -24.29 5.71 -17.66
C TYR A 337 -25.52 4.89 -18.03
N ALA A 338 -26.04 5.12 -19.25
CA ALA A 338 -27.26 4.51 -19.77
C ALA A 338 -27.09 3.05 -20.26
N VAL A 339 -26.67 2.14 -19.37
CA VAL A 339 -26.41 0.73 -19.73
C VAL A 339 -27.60 -0.19 -19.42
N SER A 340 -28.35 -0.55 -20.47
CA SER A 340 -29.44 -1.55 -20.43
C SER A 340 -28.96 -3.02 -20.42
N PRO A 341 -29.83 -4.00 -20.07
CA PRO A 341 -29.52 -5.42 -20.22
C PRO A 341 -29.19 -5.86 -21.66
N ALA A 342 -29.67 -5.16 -22.68
CA ALA A 342 -29.35 -5.46 -24.08
C ALA A 342 -27.84 -5.27 -24.35
N HIS A 343 -27.22 -4.23 -23.77
CA HIS A 343 -25.78 -4.04 -23.86
C HIS A 343 -25.00 -5.18 -23.21
N VAL A 344 -25.49 -5.75 -22.11
CA VAL A 344 -24.83 -6.90 -21.47
C VAL A 344 -24.89 -8.12 -22.37
N ILE A 345 -26.03 -8.39 -23.00
CA ILE A 345 -26.19 -9.52 -23.94
C ILE A 345 -25.25 -9.36 -25.14
N GLU A 346 -25.22 -8.17 -25.74
CA GLU A 346 -24.35 -7.90 -26.89
C GLU A 346 -22.86 -7.89 -26.51
N ALA A 347 -22.49 -7.39 -25.34
CA ALA A 347 -21.11 -7.46 -24.86
C ALA A 347 -20.65 -8.90 -24.61
N VAL A 348 -21.52 -9.79 -24.09
CA VAL A 348 -21.20 -11.22 -23.96
C VAL A 348 -20.96 -11.83 -25.33
N ARG A 349 -21.87 -11.61 -26.29
CA ARG A 349 -21.75 -12.11 -27.67
C ARG A 349 -20.47 -11.61 -28.34
N LEU A 350 -20.14 -10.33 -28.15
CA LEU A 350 -18.94 -9.73 -28.70
C LEU A 350 -17.68 -10.32 -28.07
N ALA A 351 -17.64 -10.50 -26.75
CA ALA A 351 -16.50 -11.11 -26.08
C ALA A 351 -16.25 -12.56 -26.56
N GLU A 352 -17.32 -13.34 -26.75
CA GLU A 352 -17.26 -14.69 -27.34
C GLU A 352 -16.76 -14.67 -28.79
N GLY A 353 -17.26 -13.73 -29.61
CA GLY A 353 -16.78 -13.53 -30.98
C GLY A 353 -15.31 -13.14 -31.05
N LEU A 354 -14.86 -12.22 -30.18
CA LEU A 354 -13.46 -11.81 -30.09
C LEU A 354 -12.56 -12.97 -29.67
N ALA A 355 -12.98 -13.80 -28.71
CA ALA A 355 -12.23 -14.99 -28.32
C ALA A 355 -12.05 -15.94 -29.51
N ALA A 356 -13.11 -16.20 -30.27
CA ALA A 356 -13.06 -17.06 -31.45
C ALA A 356 -12.11 -16.51 -32.53
N VAL A 357 -12.16 -15.20 -32.83
CA VAL A 357 -11.27 -14.55 -33.81
C VAL A 357 -9.81 -14.59 -33.36
N ARG A 358 -9.56 -14.50 -32.05
CA ARG A 358 -8.22 -14.57 -31.45
C ARG A 358 -7.73 -15.99 -31.21
N GLY A 359 -8.51 -17.01 -31.57
CA GLY A 359 -8.15 -18.41 -31.35
C GLY A 359 -8.09 -18.82 -29.88
N ARG A 360 -8.77 -18.08 -28.99
CA ARG A 360 -8.79 -18.36 -27.55
C ARG A 360 -9.89 -19.35 -27.19
N PRO A 361 -9.68 -20.24 -26.20
CA PRO A 361 -10.68 -21.23 -25.80
C PRO A 361 -11.90 -20.58 -25.12
N LEU A 362 -11.69 -19.49 -24.38
CA LEU A 362 -12.73 -18.77 -23.64
C LEU A 362 -12.40 -17.26 -23.63
N PRO A 363 -13.40 -16.37 -23.46
CA PRO A 363 -13.15 -14.94 -23.35
C PRO A 363 -12.41 -14.61 -22.04
N GLY A 364 -11.27 -13.95 -22.16
CA GLY A 364 -10.49 -13.44 -21.04
C GLY A 364 -10.75 -11.96 -20.76
N LEU A 365 -9.89 -11.35 -19.94
CA LEU A 365 -10.02 -9.94 -19.58
C LEU A 365 -9.94 -9.01 -20.79
N ALA A 366 -9.06 -9.29 -21.75
CA ALA A 366 -8.91 -8.49 -22.96
C ALA A 366 -10.21 -8.46 -23.78
N GLU A 367 -10.81 -9.61 -24.07
CA GLU A 367 -12.06 -9.70 -24.84
C GLU A 367 -13.22 -9.02 -24.12
N THR A 368 -13.31 -9.17 -22.80
CA THR A 368 -14.36 -8.50 -22.03
C THR A 368 -14.17 -7.00 -21.97
N THR A 369 -12.93 -6.51 -21.88
CA THR A 369 -12.62 -5.08 -21.86
C THR A 369 -12.93 -4.43 -23.21
N ASP A 370 -12.55 -5.08 -24.31
CA ASP A 370 -12.89 -4.61 -25.66
C ASP A 370 -14.41 -4.60 -25.89
N ALA A 371 -15.11 -5.64 -25.42
CA ALA A 371 -16.56 -5.70 -25.52
C ALA A 371 -17.26 -4.61 -24.70
N ILE A 372 -16.76 -4.30 -23.50
CA ILE A 372 -17.23 -3.18 -22.68
C ILE A 372 -17.01 -1.86 -23.41
N ARG A 373 -15.81 -1.62 -23.94
CA ARG A 373 -15.48 -0.40 -24.67
C ARG A 373 -16.42 -0.20 -25.86
N ALA A 374 -16.63 -1.25 -26.66
CA ALA A 374 -17.44 -1.17 -27.87
C ALA A 374 -18.95 -1.04 -27.59
N VAL A 375 -19.48 -1.78 -26.61
CA VAL A 375 -20.93 -1.92 -26.42
C VAL A 375 -21.48 -1.07 -25.28
N MET A 376 -20.71 -0.87 -24.21
CA MET A 376 -21.16 -0.12 -23.03
C MET A 376 -20.54 1.27 -22.93
N GLY A 377 -19.41 1.49 -23.60
CA GLY A 377 -18.68 2.75 -23.58
C GLY A 377 -18.79 3.57 -24.87
N ASP A 378 -19.55 3.13 -25.86
CA ASP A 378 -19.67 3.78 -27.19
C ASP A 378 -18.30 4.12 -27.82
N GLY A 379 -17.31 3.24 -27.61
CA GLY A 379 -15.92 3.41 -28.07
C GLY A 379 -15.02 4.26 -27.17
N SER A 380 -15.57 4.91 -26.14
CA SER A 380 -14.84 5.76 -25.20
C SER A 380 -13.99 4.95 -24.22
N ASP A 381 -12.80 5.47 -23.93
CA ASP A 381 -11.90 4.90 -22.93
C ASP A 381 -12.26 5.32 -21.49
N VAL A 382 -13.13 6.32 -21.30
CA VAL A 382 -13.50 6.82 -19.96
C VAL A 382 -14.26 5.75 -19.14
N PRO A 383 -15.32 5.10 -19.66
CA PRO A 383 -16.03 4.04 -18.94
C PRO A 383 -15.13 2.81 -18.71
N ALA A 384 -14.26 2.51 -19.68
CA ALA A 384 -13.31 1.40 -19.57
C ALA A 384 -12.25 1.66 -18.48
N ALA A 385 -11.74 2.89 -18.37
CA ALA A 385 -10.79 3.29 -17.33
C ALA A 385 -11.41 3.22 -15.92
N LEU A 386 -12.66 3.64 -15.77
CA LEU A 386 -13.41 3.50 -14.52
C LEU A 386 -13.56 2.03 -14.12
N ILE A 387 -13.95 1.16 -15.06
CA ILE A 387 -14.07 -0.29 -14.81
C ILE A 387 -12.70 -0.89 -14.48
N HIS A 388 -11.65 -0.45 -15.17
CA HIS A 388 -10.30 -0.91 -14.89
C HIS A 388 -9.89 -0.58 -13.44
N ASP A 389 -10.04 0.67 -13.02
CA ASP A 389 -9.70 1.12 -11.67
C ASP A 389 -10.55 0.40 -10.60
N ARG A 390 -11.87 0.38 -10.75
CA ARG A 390 -12.81 -0.03 -9.71
C ARG A 390 -13.13 -1.53 -9.70
N LEU A 391 -12.97 -2.24 -10.82
CA LEU A 391 -13.29 -3.67 -10.93
C LEU A 391 -12.09 -4.53 -11.30
N VAL A 392 -11.29 -4.17 -12.30
CA VAL A 392 -10.16 -5.01 -12.77
C VAL A 392 -9.05 -5.03 -11.73
N VAL A 393 -8.65 -3.86 -11.24
CA VAL A 393 -7.79 -3.74 -10.06
C VAL A 393 -8.67 -3.89 -8.82
N GLY A 394 -9.56 -2.93 -8.59
CA GLY A 394 -10.50 -2.94 -7.48
C GLY A 394 -9.91 -2.48 -6.15
N ASP A 395 -10.80 -2.17 -5.21
CA ASP A 395 -10.48 -1.51 -3.95
C ASP A 395 -10.64 -2.42 -2.72
N ALA A 396 -10.56 -3.75 -2.93
CA ALA A 396 -10.67 -4.69 -1.82
C ALA A 396 -9.49 -4.51 -0.86
N LEU A 397 -9.83 -4.38 0.43
CA LEU A 397 -8.92 -4.38 1.57
C LEU A 397 -9.24 -5.61 2.42
N GLY A 398 -8.22 -6.40 2.77
CA GLY A 398 -8.43 -7.55 3.66
C GLY A 398 -8.68 -7.17 5.11
N GLU A 399 -8.95 -8.18 5.91
CA GLU A 399 -9.25 -8.05 7.35
C GLU A 399 -8.41 -9.07 8.12
N VAL A 400 -7.80 -8.62 9.22
CA VAL A 400 -6.98 -9.45 10.12
C VAL A 400 -7.65 -9.44 11.51
N PRO A 401 -7.69 -10.58 12.22
CA PRO A 401 -8.31 -10.66 13.55
C PRO A 401 -7.62 -9.78 14.60
N ASP A 402 -8.38 -9.33 15.60
CA ASP A 402 -7.85 -8.52 16.71
C ASP A 402 -6.79 -9.19 17.57
N GLY A 403 -6.84 -10.52 17.63
CA GLY A 403 -5.88 -11.35 18.35
C GLY A 403 -4.55 -11.55 17.62
N ALA A 404 -4.41 -11.06 16.37
CA ALA A 404 -3.16 -11.18 15.64
C ALA A 404 -2.04 -10.40 16.37
N PRO A 405 -0.81 -10.95 16.42
CA PRO A 405 0.34 -10.24 16.97
C PRO A 405 0.49 -8.87 16.30
N ALA A 406 0.54 -7.80 17.08
CA ALA A 406 0.71 -6.47 16.52
C ALA A 406 1.50 -5.62 17.49
N VAL A 407 2.29 -4.69 16.96
CA VAL A 407 2.98 -3.70 17.79
C VAL A 407 1.95 -2.94 18.65
N PRO A 408 2.27 -2.58 19.91
CA PRO A 408 1.30 -1.92 20.80
C PRO A 408 0.61 -0.70 20.19
N LEU A 409 1.36 0.11 19.42
CA LEU A 409 0.86 1.29 18.74
C LEU A 409 -0.23 0.97 17.70
N GLN A 410 -0.09 -0.13 16.94
CA GLN A 410 -1.08 -0.61 15.98
C GLN A 410 -2.38 -1.02 16.66
N ARG A 411 -2.29 -1.66 17.85
CA ARG A 411 -3.47 -2.03 18.65
C ARG A 411 -4.21 -0.80 19.17
N ASP A 412 -3.47 0.19 19.65
CA ASP A 412 -4.04 1.46 20.09
C ASP A 412 -4.71 2.24 18.94
N LEU A 413 -4.06 2.30 17.77
CA LEU A 413 -4.61 2.91 16.56
C LEU A 413 -5.91 2.22 16.15
N THR A 414 -5.91 0.88 16.07
CA THR A 414 -7.11 0.09 15.68
C THR A 414 -8.27 0.34 16.63
N ARG A 415 -8.01 0.33 17.95
CA ARG A 415 -9.01 0.63 18.98
C ARG A 415 -9.58 2.05 18.83
N THR A 416 -8.70 3.03 18.65
CA THR A 416 -9.09 4.46 18.53
C THR A 416 -9.89 4.71 17.25
N ALA A 417 -9.45 4.13 16.12
CA ALA A 417 -10.14 4.21 14.84
C ALA A 417 -11.57 3.64 14.93
N ARG A 418 -11.75 2.49 15.61
CA ARG A 418 -13.08 1.91 15.85
C ARG A 418 -13.97 2.78 16.74
N ALA A 419 -13.43 3.29 17.85
CA ALA A 419 -14.17 4.18 18.74
C ALA A 419 -14.67 5.43 17.99
N LEU A 420 -13.86 5.97 17.09
CA LEU A 420 -14.17 7.13 16.25
C LEU A 420 -14.95 6.78 14.97
N ARG A 421 -15.31 5.50 14.77
CA ARG A 421 -15.99 4.99 13.56
C ARG A 421 -15.29 5.45 12.28
N LEU A 422 -13.96 5.41 12.28
CA LEU A 422 -13.10 5.75 11.15
C LEU A 422 -12.55 4.44 10.59
N LYS A 423 -13.18 3.91 9.54
CA LYS A 423 -12.78 2.64 8.94
C LYS A 423 -11.61 2.86 7.96
N PRO A 424 -10.52 2.07 8.05
CA PRO A 424 -9.50 2.01 7.00
C PRO A 424 -10.09 1.48 5.71
N GLU A 425 -9.89 2.20 4.61
CA GLU A 425 -10.42 1.87 3.29
C GLU A 425 -9.32 2.09 2.25
N ALA A 426 -9.19 1.17 1.30
CA ALA A 426 -8.22 1.29 0.21
C ALA A 426 -8.66 2.33 -0.84
N ALA A 427 -9.98 2.46 -1.04
CA ALA A 427 -10.56 3.50 -1.87
C ALA A 427 -10.35 4.87 -1.22
N GLU A 428 -10.08 5.86 -2.06
CA GLU A 428 -10.04 7.24 -1.62
C GLU A 428 -11.43 7.71 -1.20
N ARG A 429 -11.51 8.37 -0.04
CA ARG A 429 -12.75 8.96 0.47
C ARG A 429 -12.51 10.35 1.04
N GLU A 430 -13.28 11.32 0.57
CA GLU A 430 -13.36 12.63 1.20
C GLU A 430 -14.34 12.60 2.38
N VAL A 431 -13.91 13.14 3.51
CA VAL A 431 -14.69 13.24 4.75
C VAL A 431 -14.65 14.69 5.21
N GLU A 432 -15.82 15.28 5.38
CA GLU A 432 -15.99 16.59 5.98
C GLU A 432 -16.28 16.44 7.48
N LEU A 433 -15.48 17.09 8.32
CA LEU A 433 -15.53 17.01 9.78
C LEU A 433 -16.05 18.32 10.36
N ASP A 434 -17.08 18.26 11.20
CA ASP A 434 -17.55 19.40 11.99
C ASP A 434 -16.94 19.33 13.40
N LEU A 435 -15.97 20.20 13.68
CA LEU A 435 -15.18 20.18 14.92
C LEU A 435 -16.00 20.46 16.19
N ARG A 436 -17.26 20.88 16.07
CA ARG A 436 -18.18 21.04 17.21
C ARG A 436 -18.73 19.70 17.69
N LYS A 437 -18.69 18.67 16.85
CA LYS A 437 -19.10 17.31 17.20
C LYS A 437 -17.90 16.56 17.77
N GLU A 438 -18.07 16.00 18.97
CA GLU A 438 -16.97 15.33 19.69
C GLU A 438 -16.31 14.20 18.87
N THR A 439 -17.11 13.40 18.15
CA THR A 439 -16.60 12.33 17.27
C THR A 439 -15.73 12.89 16.13
N ASP A 440 -16.17 13.97 15.47
CA ASP A 440 -15.45 14.58 14.34
C ASP A 440 -14.21 15.33 14.80
N ALA A 441 -14.27 16.01 15.95
CA ALA A 441 -13.10 16.54 16.63
C ALA A 441 -12.11 15.43 16.99
N GLY A 442 -12.59 14.29 17.45
CA GLY A 442 -11.78 13.10 17.72
C GLY A 442 -11.09 12.56 16.46
N ARG A 443 -11.81 12.49 15.33
CA ARG A 443 -11.25 12.10 14.02
C ARG A 443 -10.16 13.06 13.55
N SER A 444 -10.41 14.37 13.61
CA SER A 444 -9.41 15.41 13.27
C SER A 444 -8.15 15.25 14.12
N ARG A 445 -8.29 15.12 15.45
CA ARG A 445 -7.15 14.93 16.37
C ARG A 445 -6.36 13.67 16.04
N LEU A 446 -7.03 12.55 15.75
CA LEU A 446 -6.35 11.31 15.36
C LEU A 446 -5.53 11.50 14.07
N LEU A 447 -6.12 12.09 13.03
CA LEU A 447 -5.46 12.30 11.75
C LEU A 447 -4.25 13.24 11.87
N HIS A 448 -4.36 14.32 12.66
CA HIS A 448 -3.23 15.19 12.94
C HIS A 448 -2.09 14.49 13.70
N ARG A 449 -2.42 13.66 14.71
CA ARG A 449 -1.40 12.88 15.43
C ARG A 449 -0.67 11.91 14.51
N LEU A 450 -1.41 11.22 13.63
CA LEU A 450 -0.82 10.30 12.68
C LEU A 450 0.09 11.01 11.67
N ARG A 451 -0.31 12.18 11.17
CA ARG A 451 0.57 13.00 10.32
C ARG A 451 1.85 13.42 11.01
N LEU A 452 1.78 13.80 12.29
CA LEU A 452 2.95 14.14 13.09
C LEU A 452 3.91 12.94 13.23
N LEU A 453 3.34 11.74 13.34
CA LEU A 453 4.10 10.48 13.35
C LEU A 453 4.61 10.04 11.96
N GLY A 454 4.36 10.79 10.89
CA GLY A 454 4.73 10.39 9.53
C GLY A 454 3.87 9.27 8.94
N ILE A 455 2.63 9.12 9.44
CA ILE A 455 1.64 8.13 8.97
C ILE A 455 0.53 8.89 8.20
N PRO A 456 0.66 9.05 6.87
CA PRO A 456 -0.28 9.84 6.06
C PRO A 456 -1.56 9.06 5.73
N TRP A 457 -2.34 8.66 6.74
CA TRP A 457 -3.67 8.05 6.50
C TRP A 457 -4.69 9.06 5.95
N GLY A 458 -4.50 10.35 6.25
CA GLY A 458 -5.35 11.41 5.72
C GLY A 458 -4.58 12.66 5.37
N GLU A 459 -4.98 13.31 4.28
CA GLU A 459 -4.48 14.60 3.83
C GLU A 459 -5.56 15.67 3.95
N PRO A 460 -5.26 16.86 4.50
CA PRO A 460 -6.23 17.94 4.54
C PRO A 460 -6.41 18.51 3.13
N VAL A 461 -7.67 18.67 2.72
CA VAL A 461 -8.04 19.30 1.45
C VAL A 461 -8.54 20.70 1.73
N ARG A 462 -8.10 21.68 0.93
CA ARG A 462 -8.66 23.04 1.01
C ARG A 462 -10.09 23.02 0.51
N SER A 463 -11.06 23.16 1.41
CA SER A 463 -12.48 23.24 1.05
C SER A 463 -12.72 24.43 0.11
N ARG A 464 -13.32 24.18 -1.05
CA ARG A 464 -13.90 25.24 -1.89
C ARG A 464 -15.10 25.83 -1.11
N ALA A 465 -14.99 27.08 -0.68
CA ALA A 465 -16.12 27.91 -0.23
C ALA A 465 -16.72 27.71 1.19
N THR A 466 -15.92 27.55 2.25
CA THR A 466 -16.40 27.98 3.59
C THR A 466 -15.38 28.77 4.40
N THR A 467 -15.80 29.93 4.89
CA THR A 467 -15.05 30.87 5.75
C THR A 467 -15.02 30.48 7.23
N GLY A 468 -15.51 29.29 7.58
CA GLY A 468 -15.64 28.83 8.96
C GLY A 468 -14.43 28.01 9.43
N THR A 469 -13.82 28.39 10.56
CA THR A 469 -12.71 27.66 11.22
C THR A 469 -13.12 26.34 11.88
N PHE A 470 -14.40 25.96 11.79
CA PHE A 470 -14.97 24.78 12.46
C PHE A 470 -15.16 23.57 11.52
N ARG A 471 -14.88 23.71 10.21
CA ARG A 471 -14.96 22.61 9.24
C ARG A 471 -13.58 22.26 8.71
N GLU A 472 -13.30 20.97 8.66
CA GLU A 472 -12.11 20.42 8.04
C GLU A 472 -12.50 19.36 7.01
N THR A 473 -11.96 19.46 5.80
CA THR A 473 -12.13 18.42 4.77
C THR A 473 -10.85 17.60 4.70
N TRP A 474 -11.01 16.28 4.74
CA TRP A 474 -9.91 15.33 4.72
C TRP A 474 -10.12 14.31 3.62
N ARG A 475 -9.06 14.01 2.89
CA ARG A 475 -9.01 12.90 1.94
C ARG A 475 -8.30 11.73 2.60
N LEU A 476 -9.00 10.62 2.75
CA LEU A 476 -8.51 9.44 3.47
C LEU A 476 -8.24 8.31 2.49
N ARG A 477 -7.10 7.63 2.68
CA ARG A 477 -6.72 6.42 1.95
C ARG A 477 -5.80 5.58 2.82
N TRP A 478 -6.15 4.31 3.02
CA TRP A 478 -5.31 3.38 3.76
C TRP A 478 -4.43 2.58 2.80
N GLU A 479 -3.13 2.58 3.05
CA GLU A 479 -2.15 1.77 2.33
C GLU A 479 -1.46 0.79 3.27
N PRO A 480 -1.09 -0.41 2.81
CA PRO A 480 -0.39 -1.38 3.64
C PRO A 480 0.92 -0.88 4.24
N GLU A 481 1.66 0.00 3.54
CA GLU A 481 2.88 0.66 4.00
C GLU A 481 2.65 1.48 5.28
N LEU A 482 1.42 1.97 5.52
CA LEU A 482 1.08 2.64 6.76
C LEU A 482 1.24 1.71 7.98
N SER A 483 1.10 0.40 7.80
CA SER A 483 1.36 -0.57 8.88
C SER A 483 2.84 -0.61 9.28
N VAL A 484 3.76 -0.40 8.33
CA VAL A 484 5.20 -0.27 8.59
C VAL A 484 5.49 1.07 9.25
N LYS A 485 4.91 2.17 8.73
CA LYS A 485 5.03 3.50 9.37
C LYS A 485 4.52 3.49 10.82
N VAL A 486 3.46 2.72 11.12
CA VAL A 486 2.99 2.51 12.50
C VAL A 486 3.99 1.71 13.32
N ALA A 487 4.64 0.67 12.76
CA ALA A 487 5.70 -0.07 13.47
C ALA A 487 6.93 0.81 13.75
N GLU A 488 7.36 1.62 12.79
CA GLU A 488 8.45 2.60 12.94
C GLU A 488 8.11 3.64 14.02
N ALA A 489 6.88 4.18 13.99
CA ALA A 489 6.42 5.15 14.98
C ALA A 489 6.34 4.57 16.41
N GLY A 490 6.37 3.24 16.56
CA GLY A 490 6.39 2.56 17.86
C GLY A 490 7.59 2.93 18.73
N ILE A 491 8.70 3.43 18.15
CA ILE A 491 9.87 3.93 18.91
C ILE A 491 9.50 5.11 19.83
N TRP A 492 8.51 5.91 19.44
CA TRP A 492 8.07 7.09 20.19
C TRP A 492 7.08 6.77 21.30
N GLY A 493 6.44 5.60 21.27
CA GLY A 493 5.52 5.18 22.32
C GLY A 493 4.55 4.07 21.91
N THR A 494 3.79 3.59 22.90
CA THR A 494 2.85 2.48 22.74
C THR A 494 1.42 2.90 22.40
N THR A 495 1.11 4.20 22.47
CA THR A 495 -0.18 4.79 22.08
C THR A 495 0.02 5.94 21.10
N VAL A 496 -0.95 6.21 20.24
CA VAL A 496 -0.89 7.29 19.23
C VAL A 496 -0.69 8.65 19.89
N ARG A 497 -1.35 8.87 21.05
CA ARG A 497 -1.17 10.11 21.82
C ARG A 497 0.26 10.21 22.37
N SER A 498 0.74 9.19 23.10
CA SER A 498 2.07 9.26 23.73
C SER A 498 3.19 9.34 22.69
N ALA A 499 3.06 8.59 21.59
CA ALA A 499 4.02 8.61 20.49
C ALA A 499 4.05 9.99 19.82
N ALA A 500 2.89 10.58 19.52
CA ALA A 500 2.84 11.91 18.92
C ALA A 500 3.40 12.99 19.86
N THR A 501 3.14 12.90 21.17
CA THR A 501 3.75 13.80 22.17
C THR A 501 5.27 13.73 22.14
N ALA A 502 5.85 12.52 22.27
CA ALA A 502 7.31 12.34 22.30
C ALA A 502 7.97 12.77 20.97
N LYS A 503 7.32 12.48 19.85
CA LYS A 503 7.78 12.92 18.52
C LYS A 503 7.79 14.45 18.40
N ALA A 504 6.74 15.12 18.87
CA ALA A 504 6.66 16.58 18.85
C ALA A 504 7.76 17.24 19.72
N GLU A 505 8.02 16.68 20.90
CA GLU A 505 9.09 17.13 21.79
C GLU A 505 10.48 16.99 21.16
N ALA A 506 10.72 15.85 20.48
CA ALA A 506 11.96 15.60 19.77
C ALA A 506 12.13 16.52 18.55
N ASP A 507 11.07 16.72 17.76
CA ASP A 507 11.09 17.61 16.60
C ASP A 507 11.34 19.07 17.00
N ALA A 508 10.72 19.53 18.09
CA ALA A 508 11.02 20.84 18.65
C ALA A 508 12.49 20.94 19.10
N GLY A 509 13.04 19.92 19.76
CA GLY A 509 14.44 19.90 20.18
C GLY A 509 15.45 19.89 19.02
N ALA A 510 15.10 19.22 17.92
CA ALA A 510 15.93 19.11 16.72
C ALA A 510 15.80 20.31 15.77
N ALA A 511 14.71 21.08 15.87
CA ALA A 511 14.47 22.24 15.03
C ALA A 511 15.64 23.24 15.11
N THR A 512 16.07 23.74 13.95
CA THR A 512 17.15 24.72 13.80
C THR A 512 16.61 26.11 13.52
N ALA A 513 15.38 26.23 13.00
CA ALA A 513 14.74 27.50 12.67
C ALA A 513 13.50 27.80 13.52
N LEU A 514 13.21 29.08 13.77
CA LEU A 514 12.01 29.51 14.50
C LEU A 514 10.71 29.06 13.83
N ALA A 515 10.69 29.05 12.49
CA ALA A 515 9.55 28.60 11.71
C ALA A 515 9.23 27.11 11.93
N GLU A 516 10.24 26.26 12.11
CA GLU A 516 10.08 24.83 12.37
C GLU A 516 9.43 24.59 13.74
N VAL A 517 9.91 25.27 14.78
CA VAL A 517 9.32 25.17 16.14
C VAL A 517 7.88 25.69 16.15
N THR A 518 7.61 26.77 15.42
CA THR A 518 6.25 27.32 15.28
C THR A 518 5.31 26.32 14.58
N ALA A 519 5.79 25.61 13.56
CA ALA A 519 5.03 24.56 12.89
C ALA A 519 4.75 23.35 13.81
N VAL A 520 5.71 22.98 14.67
CA VAL A 520 5.51 21.95 15.71
C VAL A 520 4.45 22.40 16.72
N ALA A 521 4.48 23.67 17.16
CA ALA A 521 3.47 24.23 18.06
C ALA A 521 2.07 24.21 17.44
N GLU A 522 1.93 24.65 16.18
CA GLU A 522 0.66 24.57 15.42
C GLU A 522 0.18 23.12 15.33
N SER A 523 1.09 22.18 15.05
CA SER A 523 0.78 20.75 14.98
C SER A 523 0.32 20.18 16.33
N CYS A 524 0.91 20.60 17.45
CA CYS A 524 0.50 20.17 18.80
C CYS A 524 -0.92 20.61 19.15
N LEU A 525 -1.32 21.82 18.73
CA LEU A 525 -2.68 22.33 18.94
C LEU A 525 -3.70 21.59 18.07
N LEU A 526 -3.35 21.34 16.81
CA LEU A 526 -4.17 20.56 15.88
C LEU A 526 -4.26 19.07 16.29
N ALA A 527 -3.23 18.53 16.93
CA ALA A 527 -3.22 17.17 17.45
C ALA A 527 -3.76 17.05 18.89
N ALA A 528 -4.10 18.17 19.55
CA ALA A 528 -4.48 18.23 20.96
C ALA A 528 -3.47 17.47 21.86
N LEU A 529 -2.22 17.96 21.88
CA LEU A 529 -1.08 17.43 22.63
C LEU A 529 -0.60 18.44 23.69
N PRO A 530 -1.37 18.67 24.78
CA PRO A 530 -1.03 19.67 25.79
C PRO A 530 0.28 19.35 26.52
N ASP A 531 0.61 18.06 26.64
CA ASP A 531 1.80 17.60 27.38
C ASP A 531 3.11 17.98 26.67
N ALA A 532 3.11 18.12 25.33
CA ALA A 532 4.28 18.56 24.55
C ALA A 532 4.47 20.08 24.56
N LEU A 533 3.40 20.86 24.76
CA LEU A 533 3.43 22.31 24.61
C LEU A 533 4.45 23.01 25.52
N PRO A 534 4.62 22.67 26.81
CA PRO A 534 5.61 23.34 27.66
C PRO A 534 7.04 23.27 27.09
N GLN A 535 7.46 22.12 26.58
CA GLN A 535 8.78 21.95 25.97
C GLN A 535 8.89 22.71 24.65
N VAL A 536 7.88 22.59 23.77
CA VAL A 536 7.84 23.30 22.49
C VAL A 536 7.91 24.81 22.70
N MET A 537 7.14 25.33 23.66
CA MET A 537 7.10 26.76 24.00
C MET A 537 8.41 27.25 24.59
N ARG A 538 9.07 26.45 25.43
CA ARG A 538 10.41 26.79 25.94
C ARG A 538 11.42 26.92 24.78
N VAL A 539 11.45 25.94 23.87
CA VAL A 539 12.35 26.00 22.70
C VAL A 539 12.00 27.18 21.80
N LEU A 540 10.71 27.47 21.61
CA LEU A 540 10.26 28.61 20.83
C LEU A 540 10.74 29.94 21.43
N ALA A 541 10.58 30.12 22.73
CA ALA A 541 11.03 31.31 23.46
C ALA A 541 12.55 31.46 23.42
N ASP A 542 13.29 30.38 23.66
CA ASP A 542 14.77 30.36 23.59
C ASP A 542 15.25 30.78 22.20
N ARG A 543 14.62 30.29 21.13
CA ARG A 543 14.99 30.65 19.74
C ARG A 543 14.56 32.05 19.35
N ALA A 544 13.36 32.47 19.73
CA ALA A 544 12.89 33.84 19.49
C ALA A 544 13.72 34.89 20.24
N ALA A 545 14.40 34.52 21.33
CA ALA A 545 15.32 35.39 22.04
C ALA A 545 16.70 35.49 21.37
N LEU A 546 17.12 34.46 20.63
CA LEU A 546 18.42 34.40 19.96
C LEU A 546 18.39 34.91 18.51
N ASP A 547 17.22 34.94 17.87
CA ASP A 547 17.06 35.36 16.48
C ASP A 547 16.91 36.89 16.39
N THR A 548 17.92 37.54 15.80
CA THR A 548 17.97 39.00 15.59
C THR A 548 17.49 39.42 14.21
N ASP A 549 17.19 38.47 13.31
CA ASP A 549 16.77 38.74 11.94
C ASP A 549 15.26 39.00 11.87
N VAL A 550 14.89 40.26 11.69
CA VAL A 550 13.50 40.73 11.65
C VAL A 550 12.68 40.06 10.54
N GLY A 551 13.30 39.70 9.41
CA GLY A 551 12.63 38.99 8.33
C GLY A 551 12.17 37.58 8.76
N ARG A 552 13.01 36.87 9.53
CA ARG A 552 12.68 35.55 10.09
C ARG A 552 11.59 35.63 11.15
N LEU A 553 11.65 36.64 12.03
CA LEU A 553 10.62 36.88 13.04
C LEU A 553 9.27 37.20 12.37
N ALA A 554 9.25 38.08 11.36
CA ALA A 554 8.06 38.47 10.62
C ALA A 554 7.44 37.30 9.84
N ARG A 555 8.26 36.36 9.34
CA ARG A 555 7.79 35.13 8.70
C ARG A 555 7.14 34.14 9.68
N ALA A 556 7.62 34.09 10.93
CA ALA A 556 7.12 33.16 11.95
C ALA A 556 5.81 33.64 12.63
N LEU A 557 5.64 34.96 12.81
CA LEU A 557 4.51 35.53 13.55
C LEU A 557 3.12 35.10 13.02
N PRO A 558 2.83 35.06 11.70
CA PRO A 558 1.53 34.65 11.20
C PRO A 558 1.14 33.22 11.60
N ALA A 559 2.09 32.30 11.63
CA ALA A 559 1.84 30.93 12.06
C ALA A 559 1.54 30.86 13.56
N LEU A 560 2.28 31.64 14.37
CA LEU A 560 2.07 31.71 15.80
C LEU A 560 0.71 32.32 16.17
N VAL A 561 0.27 33.37 15.46
CA VAL A 561 -1.06 33.95 15.68
C VAL A 561 -2.18 32.99 15.28
N ARG A 562 -2.03 32.23 14.17
CA ARG A 562 -2.99 31.16 13.83
C ARG A 562 -3.06 30.12 14.95
N ALA A 563 -1.91 29.72 15.48
CA ALA A 563 -1.81 28.78 16.59
C ALA A 563 -2.58 29.29 17.84
N VAL A 564 -2.42 30.57 18.21
CA VAL A 564 -3.19 31.21 19.30
C VAL A 564 -4.71 31.08 19.08
N ARG A 565 -5.19 31.29 17.85
CA ARG A 565 -6.61 31.18 17.51
C ARG A 565 -7.14 29.74 17.56
N TYR A 566 -6.33 28.76 17.19
CA TYR A 566 -6.70 27.34 17.31
C TYR A 566 -6.75 26.86 18.77
N GLY A 567 -5.92 27.43 19.64
CA GLY A 567 -5.92 27.14 21.08
C GLY A 567 -7.26 27.47 21.74
N ASP A 568 -7.85 28.62 21.37
CA ASP A 568 -9.17 29.05 21.89
C ASP A 568 -10.31 28.12 21.43
N VAL A 569 -10.37 27.82 20.12
CA VAL A 569 -11.39 26.89 19.55
C VAL A 569 -11.31 25.47 20.14
N ARG A 570 -10.14 25.07 20.67
CA ARG A 570 -9.89 23.70 21.15
C ARG A 570 -9.66 23.60 22.66
N GLY A 571 -9.91 24.68 23.41
CA GLY A 571 -9.88 24.70 24.88
C GLY A 571 -8.48 24.48 25.50
N THR A 572 -7.42 24.88 24.79
CA THR A 572 -6.04 24.83 25.29
C THR A 572 -5.64 26.22 25.78
N ASP A 573 -5.02 26.32 26.96
CA ASP A 573 -4.61 27.61 27.54
C ASP A 573 -3.59 28.32 26.64
N GLY A 574 -4.09 29.22 25.79
CA GLY A 574 -3.32 29.95 24.79
C GLY A 574 -2.56 31.15 25.35
N ALA A 575 -2.56 31.37 26.67
CA ALA A 575 -1.91 32.52 27.29
C ALA A 575 -0.41 32.57 26.99
N ALA A 576 0.29 31.44 27.13
CA ALA A 576 1.73 31.37 26.83
C ALA A 576 2.06 31.60 25.34
N LEU A 577 1.22 31.09 24.43
CA LEU A 577 1.36 31.33 22.98
C LEU A 577 1.13 32.81 22.63
N ARG A 578 0.15 33.44 23.28
CA ARG A 578 -0.18 34.86 23.11
C ARG A 578 0.95 35.74 23.62
N GLU A 579 1.56 35.39 24.75
CA GLU A 579 2.71 36.11 25.32
C GLU A 579 3.93 36.07 24.38
N VAL A 580 4.27 34.89 23.85
CA VAL A 580 5.36 34.76 22.87
C VAL A 580 5.04 35.51 21.57
N ALA A 581 3.79 35.47 21.10
CA ALA A 581 3.37 36.22 19.91
C ALA A 581 3.46 37.74 20.11
N ALA A 582 3.07 38.24 21.29
CA ALA A 582 3.18 39.65 21.64
C ALA A 582 4.64 40.10 21.73
N GLY A 583 5.50 39.33 22.42
CA GLY A 583 6.94 39.63 22.51
C GLY A 583 7.66 39.57 21.15
N LEU A 584 7.23 38.67 20.26
CA LEU A 584 7.73 38.60 18.89
C LEU A 584 7.30 39.82 18.06
N ALA A 585 6.04 40.23 18.17
CA ALA A 585 5.52 41.42 17.50
C ALA A 585 6.26 42.68 17.94
N GLU A 586 6.52 42.84 19.24
CA GLU A 586 7.29 43.97 19.78
C GLU A 586 8.71 44.03 19.19
N ARG A 587 9.41 42.89 19.15
CA ARG A 587 10.75 42.82 18.52
C ARG A 587 10.72 43.14 17.04
N ILE A 588 9.71 42.68 16.30
CA ILE A 588 9.52 43.05 14.89
C ILE A 588 9.33 44.56 14.77
N PHE A 589 8.47 45.17 15.58
CA PHE A 589 8.23 46.62 15.52
C PHE A 589 9.47 47.45 15.82
N VAL A 590 10.27 47.03 16.82
CA VAL A 590 11.52 47.71 17.17
C VAL A 590 12.60 47.52 16.11
N GLY A 591 12.72 46.31 15.55
CA GLY A 591 13.76 45.97 14.58
C GLY A 591 13.43 46.37 13.13
N LEU A 592 12.18 46.71 12.82
CA LEU A 592 11.75 46.95 11.45
C LEU A 592 12.45 48.13 10.76
N PRO A 593 12.56 49.33 11.38
CA PRO A 593 13.20 50.47 10.71
C PRO A 593 14.65 50.19 10.25
N PRO A 594 15.55 49.60 11.06
CA PRO A 594 16.89 49.26 10.58
C PRO A 594 16.90 48.07 9.59
N ALA A 595 15.97 47.11 9.69
CA ALA A 595 15.89 45.98 8.77
C ALA A 595 15.44 46.37 7.34
N CYS A 596 14.72 47.48 7.20
CA CYS A 596 14.30 48.02 5.91
C CYS A 596 15.34 48.95 5.25
N ALA A 597 16.48 49.20 5.89
CA ALA A 597 17.51 50.10 5.37
C ALA A 597 18.40 49.39 4.34
N GLY A 598 18.56 50.00 3.15
CA GLY A 598 19.55 49.54 2.16
C GLY A 598 19.22 48.24 1.43
N LEU A 599 17.94 47.84 1.40
CA LEU A 599 17.47 46.68 0.65
C LEU A 599 17.51 46.94 -0.87
N ASP A 600 17.85 45.91 -1.65
CA ASP A 600 17.62 45.90 -3.09
C ASP A 600 16.13 45.66 -3.43
N ALA A 601 15.78 45.68 -4.72
CA ALA A 601 14.39 45.57 -5.16
C ALA A 601 13.74 44.22 -4.80
N ASP A 602 14.50 43.13 -4.85
CA ASP A 602 13.99 41.78 -4.57
C ASP A 602 13.78 41.58 -3.07
N ALA A 603 14.77 41.97 -2.25
CA ALA A 603 14.68 41.91 -0.80
C ALA A 603 13.61 42.86 -0.23
N ALA A 604 13.40 44.04 -0.83
CA ALA A 604 12.32 44.94 -0.46
C ALA A 604 10.93 44.33 -0.75
N THR A 605 10.81 43.59 -1.85
CA THR A 605 9.57 42.88 -2.21
C THR A 605 9.26 41.76 -1.21
N GLU A 606 10.26 40.94 -0.86
CA GLU A 606 10.11 39.88 0.15
C GLU A 606 9.74 40.45 1.55
N MET A 607 10.41 41.53 1.97
CA MET A 607 10.13 42.19 3.24
C MET A 607 8.71 42.78 3.28
N ARG A 608 8.24 43.37 2.17
CA ARG A 608 6.85 43.86 2.07
C ARG A 608 5.84 42.73 2.26
N ASP A 609 6.06 41.58 1.64
CA ASP A 609 5.14 40.44 1.77
C ASP A 609 5.10 39.89 3.21
N HIS A 610 6.26 39.86 3.89
CA HIS A 610 6.35 39.54 5.32
C HIS A 610 5.65 40.56 6.21
N LEU A 611 5.76 41.85 5.89
CA LEU A 611 5.07 42.93 6.59
C LEU A 611 3.56 42.86 6.44
N ASP A 612 3.05 42.63 5.22
CA ASP A 612 1.63 42.47 4.96
C ASP A 612 1.06 41.28 5.74
N ALA A 613 1.80 40.16 5.79
CA ALA A 613 1.43 39.00 6.58
C ALA A 613 1.45 39.29 8.09
N THR A 614 2.47 40.00 8.57
CA THR A 614 2.60 40.43 9.97
C THR A 614 1.48 41.38 10.38
N HIS A 615 1.16 42.38 9.55
CA HIS A 615 0.08 43.33 9.80
C HIS A 615 -1.28 42.63 9.93
N ARG A 616 -1.57 41.70 9.02
CA ARG A 616 -2.77 40.83 9.13
C ARG A 616 -2.77 40.01 10.42
N ALA A 617 -1.62 39.43 10.79
CA ALA A 617 -1.48 38.63 12.00
C ALA A 617 -1.70 39.46 13.28
N VAL A 618 -1.08 40.63 13.40
CA VAL A 618 -1.27 41.52 14.56
C VAL A 618 -2.71 41.99 14.65
N THR A 619 -3.33 42.36 13.53
CA THR A 619 -4.75 42.73 13.50
C THR A 619 -5.64 41.60 14.02
N LEU A 620 -5.31 40.34 13.73
CA LEU A 620 -6.01 39.18 14.27
C LEU A 620 -5.75 38.97 15.77
N LEU A 621 -4.54 39.25 16.25
CA LEU A 621 -4.17 39.14 17.66
C LEU A 621 -4.86 40.21 18.54
N SER A 622 -5.07 41.40 18.00
CA SER A 622 -5.63 42.57 18.70
C SER A 622 -7.17 42.62 18.74
N ARG A 623 -7.89 41.71 18.07
CA ARG A 623 -9.37 41.68 18.15
C ARG A 623 -9.80 41.07 19.48
N PRO A 624 -10.49 41.81 20.37
CA PRO A 624 -11.17 41.19 21.49
C PRO A 624 -12.27 40.29 20.95
N GLU A 625 -12.34 39.07 21.44
CA GLU A 625 -13.45 38.17 21.14
C GLU A 625 -14.72 38.74 21.75
N THR A 626 -15.64 39.20 20.91
CA THR A 626 -17.04 39.38 21.28
C THR A 626 -17.66 38.00 21.52
N ILE A 627 -17.37 37.44 22.69
CA ILE A 627 -18.19 36.39 23.29
C ILE A 627 -19.50 37.06 23.69
N GLY A 628 -20.62 36.52 23.19
CA GLY A 628 -21.96 37.03 23.48
C GLY A 628 -22.23 37.15 24.97
N GLY A 629 -22.32 38.39 25.45
CA GLY A 629 -22.71 38.75 26.80
C GLY A 629 -22.74 40.27 26.90
N GLY A 630 -23.92 40.87 26.85
CA GLY A 630 -24.09 42.31 26.91
C GLY A 630 -23.54 42.90 28.22
N GLY A 631 -22.61 43.83 28.09
CA GLY A 631 -22.08 44.65 29.18
C GLY A 631 -21.18 45.74 28.60
N ALA A 632 -21.55 46.99 28.85
CA ALA A 632 -20.98 48.20 28.23
C ALA A 632 -19.45 48.33 28.46
N VAL A 633 -18.74 48.79 27.43
CA VAL A 633 -17.31 49.15 27.48
C VAL A 633 -17.17 50.66 27.36
N GLU A 634 -16.69 51.30 28.41
CA GLU A 634 -16.14 52.66 28.37
C GLU A 634 -14.63 52.60 28.10
N SER A 635 -14.25 53.15 26.94
CA SER A 635 -13.07 53.97 26.65
C SER A 635 -11.76 53.76 27.41
N VAL A 636 -10.71 53.29 26.70
CA VAL A 636 -9.34 53.84 26.80
C VAL A 636 -8.70 53.80 25.41
N GLU A 637 -8.71 54.94 24.73
CA GLU A 637 -7.95 55.23 23.51
C GLU A 637 -6.98 56.36 23.88
N ALA A 638 -5.73 56.02 24.25
CA ALA A 638 -4.66 57.00 24.45
C ALA A 638 -3.30 56.29 24.59
N ALA A 639 -2.62 56.07 23.47
CA ALA A 639 -1.15 56.17 23.35
C ALA A 639 -0.73 55.75 21.93
N ALA A 640 -0.99 56.61 20.95
CA ALA A 640 -0.28 56.63 19.68
C ALA A 640 0.10 58.09 19.41
N GLY A 641 1.36 58.41 19.71
CA GLY A 641 2.04 59.66 19.44
C GLY A 641 3.51 59.35 19.27
#